data_AF-A0A9D8NEL3-F1
#
_entry.id   AF-A0A9D8NEL3-F1
#
_cell.length_a   1.000
_cell.length_b   1.000
_cell.length_c   1.000
_cell.angle_alpha   90.00
_cell.angle_beta   90.00
_cell.angle_gamma   90.00
#
_symmetry.space_group_name_H-M   'P 1'
#
loop_
_entity.id
_entity.type
_entity.pdbx_description
1 polymer ?
#
loop_
_entity_poly.entity_id
_entity_poly.type
_entity_poly.pdbx_seq_one_letter_code
_entity_poly.pdbx_strand_id
1 'polypeptide(L)'
;MRKAFRLFPQALGVIALALGTLLTPSCTKEYFSDVPDDDAVEMIISLGADTKTTNDGNSTLWAAEDQLTVIHSAAGGSDFTASRFSYIGSNDFSGKVSRLSSTNDWYVIYPYKEGNTAANALSFTFPASQTQSGNASRAHLAGEDFPLVGKTLGVTRGADLTVQTANLLAVAKFNVYNESESNLPIIVKEIQFTAPSPIAGAFTADLTGENPAVAAGSGATKVVKLTVENGAEIAYNGSSDFYMAFAPFEAPAGSKLKLKITAVHPTGLDLPIVFYRTIEVGADGLAFDSGAIQAVAAHFNESSTTNPDAGSGTEVDLPVGGEPEDGVYLLVYEQAETSMAFAAFAEYKSQKYAIPVTVVDGVVIPQEDEDLSSFAVSIEVAKDENGNPIQHSNDSGHYAYNVRNSAGQYVFYSTGGGTLDASDALQIKDINEMDIDGTTYKYYHTFVQAEDGVQILSSIYGASGGNKYLLAYTASNGFYYEENNSGQKLHLYLLGGSVKEKQSPYFEPNTVDYDFDVNGAGVLANKPTLKDARTNVSSWESSSPAVASVDASGNVTVHQVGSATITAKLDSDDTYYGATATYTINVTSATVQTWYKADEMVAGQTYLVVSNGYALQNNNGSVAATAVTVSNDIITLNAPAAIIWTATSGSELTNNSQYLRRSSSSSSGGWGGWGGSSSLSIGDKSSTASNNQWTYNADNNYVMSDTYYLYYSTSSNAFTISTSQSSSHIAALYSTIKPATSQNLKFANSTVRWTVGEGGDHVLDQPYAVQTVSGNVTTVTYTSSDTNVATIDGTTLTLQGTGSTTITATAPAGTVNGIEYKEAVATYTLRISTPAPGGFEDLGTFNLENAKVKEYLDRAVNEYTDSNLSTTIVSSFASGASSTNRLDVPNPVTIEWGTQSSGTATITIFSDQALKNEVWVQTATSGSTSAAVFNLIPGKTYYCTVEDNTGYLLKGVFETEGRRRMMKVGQEANMNRANNCRDLGGMVTADGRKIKFNMIFRGTNLDSTSGKSISNYVSPNNSEQGLLANYMNVGYDIDLRAGGTKAFTNDYSVVYVCGNMNASVSDCTDAAKARVTLQGFFDAAAAGKASYFHCAIGSDRTGFWGLLIEGLLGVSIKDCSIDYELTSFARNVTSGDRTRNSGLFSDGISFFNKQEGNTLQEKVESYVKGLSNSQYQFTDEVIEAFRNNVLE
;
A
#
# COMPACT_ATOMS: atom_id res chain seq x y z
N MET A 1 43.07 8.51 37.71
CA MET A 1 44.37 8.09 38.31
C MET A 1 44.93 6.99 37.41
N ARG A 2 46.16 7.05 36.91
CA ARG A 2 47.38 7.21 37.71
C ARG A 2 48.37 8.20 37.06
N LYS A 3 48.63 9.28 37.81
CA LYS A 3 49.81 10.18 37.84
C LYS A 3 50.39 10.57 36.48
N ALA A 4 49.89 11.65 35.87
CA ALA A 4 50.30 13.04 36.11
C ALA A 4 51.67 13.38 35.49
N PHE A 5 51.66 14.13 34.39
CA PHE A 5 52.60 15.23 34.12
C PHE A 5 51.96 16.19 33.10
N ARG A 6 51.80 17.45 33.51
CA ARG A 6 51.45 18.58 32.63
C ARG A 6 52.72 19.08 31.95
N LEU A 7 52.65 19.40 30.65
CA LEU A 7 53.12 20.67 30.04
C LEU A 7 52.95 20.62 28.51
N PHE A 8 52.10 21.51 27.98
CA PHE A 8 52.09 22.02 26.59
C PHE A 8 53.40 22.81 26.31
N PRO A 9 53.80 23.18 25.06
CA PRO A 9 52.94 23.41 23.87
C PRO A 9 53.48 22.99 22.47
N GLN A 10 52.56 22.99 21.50
CA GLN A 10 52.62 23.44 20.09
C GLN A 10 53.89 23.19 19.22
N ALA A 11 53.68 22.48 18.10
CA ALA A 11 53.76 23.00 16.72
C ALA A 11 54.42 22.01 15.72
N LEU A 12 53.64 21.71 14.67
CA LEU A 12 53.98 21.30 13.29
C LEU A 12 55.31 20.57 12.99
N GLY A 13 55.17 19.33 12.49
CA GLY A 13 55.49 19.04 11.08
C GLY A 13 56.82 18.35 10.74
N VAL A 14 56.70 17.33 9.87
CA VAL A 14 57.57 17.05 8.70
C VAL A 14 58.68 15.96 8.83
N ILE A 15 58.38 14.79 8.22
CA ILE A 15 59.13 14.05 7.17
C ILE A 15 60.41 13.21 7.50
N ALA A 16 60.26 11.92 7.14
CA ALA A 16 61.11 10.95 6.41
C ALA A 16 62.39 10.28 6.97
N LEU A 17 62.39 8.95 6.78
CA LEU A 17 63.38 8.02 6.17
C LEU A 17 64.89 8.32 6.36
N ALA A 18 65.80 7.36 6.61
CA ALA A 18 65.97 6.08 5.92
C ALA A 18 67.16 5.26 6.49
N LEU A 19 67.09 3.93 6.30
CA LEU A 19 68.17 2.92 6.09
C LEU A 19 69.25 2.75 7.19
N GLY A 20 69.43 1.55 7.76
CA GLY A 20 70.00 0.33 7.12
C GLY A 20 71.37 0.07 7.78
N THR A 21 71.89 -1.11 8.09
CA THR A 21 71.80 -2.47 7.52
C THR A 21 72.82 -3.37 8.26
N LEU A 22 72.69 -4.70 8.05
CA LEU A 22 73.74 -5.75 7.97
C LEU A 22 74.00 -6.71 9.16
N LEU A 23 73.50 -7.94 8.93
CA LEU A 23 74.20 -9.23 8.81
C LEU A 23 74.21 -10.25 9.97
N THR A 24 73.65 -11.40 9.61
CA THR A 24 73.63 -12.76 10.20
C THR A 24 75.03 -13.42 10.09
N PRO A 25 75.39 -14.55 10.76
CA PRO A 25 74.72 -15.87 10.63
C PRO A 25 74.72 -16.79 11.86
N SER A 26 73.75 -17.71 11.96
CA SER A 26 74.01 -19.16 12.03
C SER A 26 72.73 -19.95 12.29
N CYS A 27 72.57 -21.02 11.53
CA CYS A 27 71.49 -21.98 11.53
C CYS A 27 71.63 -22.97 12.70
N THR A 28 70.56 -23.19 13.47
CA THR A 28 70.30 -24.48 14.12
C THR A 28 68.87 -24.91 13.82
N LYS A 29 68.80 -26.03 13.12
CA LYS A 29 67.62 -26.81 12.79
C LYS A 29 67.15 -27.51 14.07
N GLU A 30 66.14 -26.98 14.74
CA GLU A 30 65.39 -27.74 15.74
C GLU A 30 64.16 -28.37 15.08
N TYR A 31 64.02 -29.67 15.29
CA TYR A 31 62.83 -30.43 15.00
C TYR A 31 61.69 -29.88 15.87
N PHE A 32 60.67 -29.28 15.24
CA PHE A 32 59.40 -29.03 15.92
C PHE A 32 58.63 -30.36 16.01
N SER A 33 58.88 -31.11 17.09
CA SER A 33 57.89 -32.04 17.64
C SER A 33 56.76 -31.23 18.26
N ASP A 34 55.52 -31.53 17.89
CA ASP A 34 54.25 -31.10 18.52
C ASP A 34 54.32 -29.80 19.33
N VAL A 35 54.28 -28.67 18.63
CA VAL A 35 53.92 -27.39 19.25
C VAL A 35 52.40 -27.41 19.46
N PRO A 36 51.89 -27.13 20.66
CA PRO A 36 50.46 -26.98 20.90
C PRO A 36 49.86 -25.92 19.98
N ASP A 37 48.59 -26.13 19.61
CA ASP A 37 47.81 -25.45 18.56
C ASP A 37 47.55 -23.92 18.77
N ASP A 38 48.36 -23.20 19.55
CA ASP A 38 47.97 -21.88 20.10
C ASP A 38 48.98 -20.72 19.88
N ASP A 39 50.18 -20.94 19.32
CA ASP A 39 51.12 -19.85 19.03
C ASP A 39 50.98 -19.37 17.57
N ALA A 40 50.19 -18.31 17.38
CA ALA A 40 50.03 -17.66 16.08
C ALA A 40 51.35 -17.04 15.60
N VAL A 41 51.78 -17.39 14.38
CA VAL A 41 53.02 -16.94 13.74
C VAL A 41 52.74 -15.70 12.90
N GLU A 42 53.56 -14.66 13.03
CA GLU A 42 53.49 -13.48 12.17
C GLU A 42 54.02 -13.82 10.76
N MET A 43 53.28 -13.41 9.74
CA MET A 43 53.56 -13.69 8.34
C MET A 43 53.32 -12.44 7.50
N ILE A 44 54.17 -12.26 6.48
CA ILE A 44 54.00 -11.24 5.44
C ILE A 44 53.54 -11.92 4.15
N ILE A 45 52.56 -11.33 3.48
CA ILE A 45 52.09 -11.73 2.16
C ILE A 45 52.28 -10.57 1.21
N SER A 46 52.93 -10.85 0.08
CA SER A 46 53.11 -9.89 -1.01
C SER A 46 52.06 -10.13 -2.10
N LEU A 47 51.37 -9.08 -2.54
CA LEU A 47 50.45 -9.17 -3.67
C LEU A 47 51.16 -8.82 -4.97
N GLY A 48 50.90 -9.61 -6.02
CA GLY A 48 51.64 -9.56 -7.28
C GLY A 48 51.26 -8.44 -8.26
N ALA A 49 50.28 -7.59 -7.92
CA ALA A 49 49.78 -6.53 -8.80
C ALA A 49 49.48 -5.23 -8.05
N ASP A 50 49.77 -4.10 -8.69
CA ASP A 50 49.44 -2.74 -8.24
C ASP A 50 48.00 -2.37 -8.64
N THR A 51 46.97 -2.78 -7.89
CA THR A 51 45.65 -2.11 -7.98
C THR A 51 44.88 -2.16 -6.65
N LYS A 52 44.25 -1.10 -6.07
CA LYS A 52 42.97 -0.50 -6.52
C LYS A 52 42.29 0.40 -5.44
N THR A 53 43.00 1.16 -4.58
CA THR A 53 42.31 1.93 -3.51
C THR A 53 42.29 3.45 -3.67
N THR A 54 43.09 4.01 -4.59
CA THR A 54 42.88 5.38 -5.13
C THR A 54 43.22 5.43 -6.62
N ASN A 55 42.48 6.25 -7.38
CA ASN A 55 42.65 6.42 -8.82
C ASN A 55 43.53 7.66 -9.09
N ASP A 56 44.80 7.48 -9.45
CA ASP A 56 45.73 8.54 -9.89
C ASP A 56 46.15 8.30 -11.35
N GLY A 57 45.19 8.44 -12.27
CA GLY A 57 45.38 8.08 -13.68
C GLY A 57 45.15 6.58 -13.96
N ASN A 58 46.10 5.91 -14.64
CA ASN A 58 46.02 4.49 -15.06
C ASN A 58 46.78 3.52 -14.13
N SER A 59 47.26 3.98 -12.97
CA SER A 59 47.99 3.16 -11.98
C SER A 59 47.34 3.32 -10.61
N THR A 60 47.36 2.25 -9.81
CA THR A 60 46.48 2.08 -8.65
C THR A 60 47.29 1.57 -7.46
N LEU A 61 47.18 2.24 -6.30
CA LEU A 61 47.99 2.01 -5.11
C LEU A 61 47.13 1.53 -3.93
N TRP A 62 47.74 0.84 -2.96
CA TRP A 62 47.16 0.50 -1.64
C TRP A 62 47.29 1.66 -0.64
N ALA A 63 46.35 1.74 0.30
CA ALA A 63 46.27 2.74 1.36
C ALA A 63 46.56 2.13 2.73
N ALA A 64 46.97 2.96 3.69
CA ALA A 64 47.41 2.54 5.03
C ALA A 64 46.37 1.74 5.83
N GLU A 65 45.08 1.92 5.55
CA GLU A 65 43.97 1.25 6.24
C GLU A 65 43.50 -0.03 5.54
N ASP A 66 44.05 -0.36 4.37
CA ASP A 66 43.63 -1.51 3.59
C ASP A 66 44.00 -2.83 4.29
N GLN A 67 43.06 -3.76 4.25
CA GLN A 67 43.17 -5.04 4.93
C GLN A 67 42.62 -6.17 4.08
N LEU A 68 43.19 -7.36 4.30
CA LEU A 68 42.84 -8.59 3.59
C LEU A 68 42.25 -9.62 4.56
N THR A 69 41.29 -10.39 4.06
CA THR A 69 41.00 -11.71 4.60
C THR A 69 41.93 -12.71 3.91
N VAL A 70 42.76 -13.37 4.69
CA VAL A 70 43.66 -14.43 4.22
C VAL A 70 43.18 -15.75 4.78
N ILE A 71 42.86 -16.69 3.89
CA ILE A 71 42.38 -18.03 4.25
C ILE A 71 43.43 -19.03 3.80
N HIS A 72 43.73 -20.01 4.64
CA HIS A 72 44.60 -21.12 4.28
C HIS A 72 44.05 -22.48 4.74
N SER A 73 44.52 -23.54 4.09
CA SER A 73 44.27 -24.93 4.47
C SER A 73 45.52 -25.78 4.19
N ALA A 74 45.55 -27.03 4.66
CA ALA A 74 46.53 -28.01 4.14
C ALA A 74 46.37 -28.11 2.62
N ALA A 75 47.46 -28.32 1.87
CA ALA A 75 47.40 -28.38 0.40
C ALA A 75 46.38 -29.44 -0.07
N GLY A 76 45.38 -29.04 -0.87
CA GLY A 76 44.25 -29.86 -1.30
C GLY A 76 43.20 -30.18 -0.23
N GLY A 77 43.32 -29.59 0.96
CA GLY A 77 42.46 -29.81 2.12
C GLY A 77 41.29 -28.82 2.21
N SER A 78 40.21 -29.25 2.86
CA SER A 78 38.97 -28.50 3.05
C SER A 78 38.84 -27.82 4.43
N ASP A 79 39.80 -28.04 5.33
CA ASP A 79 39.80 -27.46 6.67
C ASP A 79 40.48 -26.08 6.63
N PHE A 80 39.66 -25.04 6.54
CA PHE A 80 40.12 -23.66 6.39
C PHE A 80 40.39 -22.98 7.73
N THR A 81 41.39 -22.09 7.73
CA THR A 81 41.67 -21.12 8.80
C THR A 81 41.79 -19.74 8.17
N ALA A 82 41.11 -18.74 8.73
CA ALA A 82 41.08 -17.38 8.22
C ALA A 82 41.79 -16.40 9.17
N SER A 83 42.42 -15.38 8.63
CA SER A 83 43.22 -14.41 9.38
C SER A 83 43.14 -13.03 8.73
N ARG A 84 43.23 -11.98 9.55
CA ARG A 84 43.25 -10.58 9.10
C ARG A 84 44.69 -10.15 8.85
N PHE A 85 44.94 -9.56 7.69
CA PHE A 85 46.23 -9.02 7.30
C PHE A 85 46.09 -7.52 7.01
N SER A 86 46.99 -6.70 7.52
CA SER A 86 46.97 -5.23 7.36
C SER A 86 48.09 -4.78 6.43
N TYR A 87 47.83 -3.78 5.60
CA TYR A 87 48.81 -3.22 4.68
C TYR A 87 50.02 -2.63 5.42
N ILE A 88 51.23 -2.91 4.93
CA ILE A 88 52.49 -2.42 5.52
C ILE A 88 53.42 -1.73 4.51
N GLY A 89 53.00 -1.56 3.25
CA GLY A 89 53.77 -0.90 2.19
C GLY A 89 54.22 -1.83 1.07
N SER A 90 54.54 -1.31 -0.13
CA SER A 90 55.15 -2.07 -1.24
C SER A 90 54.42 -3.37 -1.65
N ASN A 91 53.07 -3.36 -1.63
CA ASN A 91 52.18 -4.52 -1.85
C ASN A 91 52.25 -5.62 -0.78
N ASP A 92 52.89 -5.34 0.35
CA ASP A 92 53.02 -6.27 1.46
C ASP A 92 51.94 -6.04 2.52
N PHE A 93 51.46 -7.13 3.09
CA PHE A 93 50.50 -7.16 4.19
C PHE A 93 51.01 -8.07 5.30
N SER A 94 50.89 -7.66 6.57
CA SER A 94 51.26 -8.47 7.73
C SER A 94 50.05 -8.92 8.53
N GLY A 95 50.08 -10.17 8.99
CA GLY A 95 49.05 -10.78 9.83
C GLY A 95 49.58 -11.98 10.60
N LYS A 96 48.77 -12.51 11.51
CA LYS A 96 49.13 -13.71 12.29
C LYS A 96 48.33 -14.91 11.82
N VAL A 97 49.00 -16.05 11.63
CA VAL A 97 48.42 -17.31 11.14
C VAL A 97 48.75 -18.46 12.10
N SER A 98 47.86 -19.43 12.20
CA SER A 98 47.97 -20.61 13.08
C SER A 98 47.69 -21.90 12.29
N ARG A 99 47.91 -23.08 12.88
CA ARG A 99 47.50 -24.37 12.26
C ARG A 99 48.13 -24.65 10.89
N LEU A 100 49.38 -24.22 10.67
CA LEU A 100 50.11 -24.40 9.41
C LEU A 100 50.56 -25.86 9.22
N SER A 101 50.20 -26.45 8.07
CA SER A 101 50.72 -27.74 7.61
C SER A 101 52.11 -27.60 6.96
N SER A 102 52.75 -28.72 6.57
CA SER A 102 54.02 -28.70 5.82
C SER A 102 53.91 -28.00 4.46
N THR A 103 52.74 -28.09 3.84
CA THR A 103 52.36 -27.45 2.57
C THR A 103 50.92 -26.95 2.69
N ASN A 104 50.65 -25.71 2.30
CA ASN A 104 49.34 -25.07 2.47
C ASN A 104 48.86 -24.42 1.17
N ASP A 105 47.55 -24.41 0.97
CA ASP A 105 46.88 -23.59 -0.04
C ASP A 105 46.47 -22.27 0.60
N TRP A 106 46.62 -21.17 -0.14
CA TRP A 106 46.38 -19.82 0.35
C TRP A 106 45.43 -19.07 -0.57
N TYR A 107 44.48 -18.36 0.02
CA TYR A 107 43.47 -17.56 -0.64
C TYR A 107 43.46 -16.16 -0.02
N VAL A 108 43.42 -15.14 -0.87
CA VAL A 108 43.45 -13.74 -0.47
C VAL A 108 42.19 -13.05 -0.98
N ILE A 109 41.55 -12.28 -0.12
CA ILE A 109 40.34 -11.51 -0.41
C ILE A 109 40.52 -10.09 0.10
N TYR A 110 40.24 -9.12 -0.76
CA TYR A 110 40.08 -7.71 -0.42
C TYR A 110 38.66 -7.24 -0.79
N PRO A 111 38.01 -6.39 0.03
CA PRO A 111 38.44 -5.94 1.35
C PRO A 111 38.30 -7.03 2.42
N TYR A 112 38.89 -6.79 3.59
CA TYR A 112 38.70 -7.63 4.77
C TYR A 112 37.22 -7.67 5.17
N LYS A 113 36.70 -8.88 5.39
CA LYS A 113 35.34 -9.10 5.88
C LYS A 113 35.31 -10.15 6.98
N GLU A 114 34.83 -9.74 8.15
CA GLU A 114 34.56 -10.63 9.27
C GLU A 114 33.42 -11.59 8.89
N GLY A 115 33.68 -12.91 9.00
CA GLY A 115 32.74 -13.98 8.60
C GLY A 115 33.11 -14.77 7.35
N ASN A 116 34.03 -14.28 6.50
CA ASN A 116 34.58 -15.07 5.40
C ASN A 116 35.67 -16.02 5.92
N THR A 117 35.27 -17.20 6.39
CA THR A 117 36.17 -18.17 7.03
C THR A 117 36.58 -19.34 6.14
N ALA A 118 35.92 -19.55 4.99
CA ALA A 118 36.16 -20.67 4.10
C ALA A 118 36.27 -20.22 2.64
N ALA A 119 37.27 -20.74 1.91
CA ALA A 119 37.56 -20.30 0.54
C ALA A 119 36.56 -20.80 -0.51
N ASN A 120 35.72 -21.79 -0.16
CA ASN A 120 34.67 -22.34 -1.02
C ASN A 120 33.27 -21.77 -0.75
N ALA A 121 33.13 -20.84 0.21
CA ALA A 121 31.85 -20.28 0.61
C ALA A 121 32.00 -18.82 1.06
N LEU A 122 32.67 -18.01 0.24
CA LEU A 122 32.90 -16.59 0.53
C LEU A 122 31.64 -15.79 0.30
N SER A 123 31.22 -14.98 1.26
CA SER A 123 30.00 -14.17 1.18
C SER A 123 30.31 -12.73 0.79
N PHE A 124 29.82 -12.32 -0.39
CA PHE A 124 29.93 -10.97 -0.92
C PHE A 124 28.57 -10.28 -1.00
N THR A 125 28.59 -8.96 -0.93
CA THR A 125 27.43 -8.12 -1.20
C THR A 125 27.85 -7.13 -2.27
N PHE A 126 27.44 -7.37 -3.51
CA PHE A 126 27.82 -6.54 -4.64
C PHE A 126 26.88 -5.32 -4.76
N PRO A 127 27.41 -4.13 -5.10
CA PRO A 127 26.65 -2.89 -5.06
C PRO A 127 25.52 -2.89 -6.11
N ALA A 128 24.27 -2.78 -5.66
CA ALA A 128 23.12 -2.57 -6.53
C ALA A 128 23.01 -1.11 -7.02
N SER A 129 23.76 -0.18 -6.41
CA SER A 129 23.87 1.21 -6.81
C SER A 129 25.34 1.66 -6.73
N GLN A 130 25.79 2.41 -7.73
CA GLN A 130 27.15 2.97 -7.83
C GLN A 130 27.06 4.45 -8.18
N THR A 131 28.09 5.22 -7.85
CA THR A 131 28.16 6.65 -8.18
C THR A 131 29.44 6.95 -8.94
N GLN A 132 29.32 7.49 -10.15
CA GLN A 132 30.43 7.96 -10.97
C GLN A 132 30.48 9.49 -10.95
N SER A 133 31.62 10.07 -10.57
CA SER A 133 31.83 11.52 -10.63
C SER A 133 32.42 11.93 -11.99
N GLY A 134 31.64 12.68 -12.76
CA GLY A 134 31.95 13.11 -14.12
C GLY A 134 31.75 12.02 -15.15
N ASN A 135 31.81 12.40 -16.43
CA ASN A 135 31.69 11.43 -17.50
C ASN A 135 33.03 10.69 -17.73
N ALA A 136 32.97 9.45 -18.20
CA ALA A 136 34.10 8.56 -18.46
C ALA A 136 35.02 8.26 -17.25
N SER A 137 34.61 8.63 -16.03
CA SER A 137 35.37 8.35 -14.81
C SER A 137 35.28 6.87 -14.44
N ARG A 138 36.41 6.31 -13.99
CA ARG A 138 36.51 4.94 -13.48
C ARG A 138 36.85 4.88 -11.98
N ALA A 139 36.82 6.04 -11.31
CA ALA A 139 37.27 6.15 -9.93
C ALA A 139 36.43 5.32 -8.95
N HIS A 140 35.15 5.10 -9.25
CA HIS A 140 34.25 4.28 -8.43
C HIS A 140 34.43 2.78 -8.61
N LEU A 141 35.22 2.35 -9.59
CA LEU A 141 35.59 0.94 -9.77
C LEU A 141 36.79 0.59 -8.87
N ALA A 142 36.79 1.07 -7.63
CA ALA A 142 37.88 0.98 -6.67
C ALA A 142 37.35 0.87 -5.23
N GLY A 143 38.22 0.46 -4.29
CA GLY A 143 37.83 0.33 -2.88
C GLY A 143 36.98 -0.91 -2.57
N GLU A 144 36.22 -0.84 -1.48
CA GLU A 144 35.52 -1.99 -0.87
C GLU A 144 34.42 -2.60 -1.75
N ASP A 145 33.76 -1.77 -2.56
CA ASP A 145 32.66 -2.18 -3.46
C ASP A 145 33.13 -3.03 -4.65
N PHE A 146 34.44 -3.11 -4.88
CA PHE A 146 35.01 -3.81 -6.03
C PHE A 146 36.11 -4.78 -5.58
N PRO A 147 35.73 -5.98 -5.10
CA PRO A 147 36.62 -6.89 -4.42
C PRO A 147 37.69 -7.51 -5.35
N LEU A 148 38.85 -7.80 -4.74
CA LEU A 148 39.94 -8.55 -5.35
C LEU A 148 40.04 -9.93 -4.69
N VAL A 149 40.26 -10.95 -5.49
CA VAL A 149 40.48 -12.32 -5.02
C VAL A 149 41.72 -12.91 -5.67
N GLY A 150 42.43 -13.75 -4.93
CA GLY A 150 43.62 -14.45 -5.42
C GLY A 150 43.85 -15.75 -4.70
N LYS A 151 44.63 -16.64 -5.31
CA LYS A 151 45.06 -17.88 -4.67
C LYS A 151 46.45 -18.30 -5.10
N THR A 152 47.11 -19.06 -4.25
CA THR A 152 48.33 -19.80 -4.58
C THR A 152 48.33 -21.12 -3.84
N LEU A 153 48.67 -22.21 -4.52
CA LEU A 153 48.44 -23.57 -4.03
C LEU A 153 49.77 -24.28 -3.73
N GLY A 154 49.77 -25.18 -2.75
CA GLY A 154 50.90 -26.05 -2.45
C GLY A 154 52.15 -25.35 -1.91
N VAL A 155 51.99 -24.23 -1.21
CA VAL A 155 53.13 -23.45 -0.69
C VAL A 155 53.75 -24.13 0.54
N THR A 156 55.03 -24.46 0.45
CA THR A 156 55.80 -25.08 1.56
C THR A 156 55.91 -24.11 2.74
N ARG A 157 55.73 -24.63 3.97
CA ARG A 157 55.86 -23.84 5.20
C ARG A 157 57.22 -23.13 5.29
N GLY A 158 57.19 -21.81 5.43
CA GLY A 158 58.38 -20.96 5.53
C GLY A 158 58.91 -20.40 4.20
N ALA A 159 58.25 -20.68 3.07
CA ALA A 159 58.51 -19.99 1.81
C ALA A 159 57.89 -18.58 1.80
N ASP A 160 58.47 -17.66 1.04
CA ASP A 160 57.87 -16.36 0.77
C ASP A 160 56.52 -16.55 0.05
N LEU A 161 55.50 -15.84 0.50
CA LEU A 161 54.14 -16.00 0.01
C LEU A 161 53.75 -14.82 -0.89
N THR A 162 53.76 -15.06 -2.20
CA THR A 162 53.26 -14.11 -3.21
C THR A 162 51.94 -14.62 -3.79
N VAL A 163 50.91 -13.77 -3.80
CA VAL A 163 49.59 -14.11 -4.35
C VAL A 163 49.23 -13.15 -5.48
N GLN A 164 48.90 -13.70 -6.64
CA GLN A 164 48.34 -12.93 -7.76
C GLN A 164 46.86 -12.73 -7.52
N THR A 165 46.40 -11.48 -7.51
CA THR A 165 45.00 -11.11 -7.27
C THR A 165 44.38 -10.52 -8.53
N ALA A 166 43.10 -10.83 -8.75
CA ALA A 166 42.30 -10.29 -9.83
C ALA A 166 40.96 -9.78 -9.31
N ASN A 167 40.36 -8.89 -10.10
CA ASN A 167 39.02 -8.35 -9.89
C ASN A 167 37.95 -9.44 -9.99
N LEU A 168 37.06 -9.53 -8.98
CA LEU A 168 35.97 -10.50 -8.96
C LEU A 168 34.74 -10.05 -9.78
N LEU A 169 34.54 -8.75 -9.94
CA LEU A 169 33.40 -8.20 -10.69
C LEU A 169 33.74 -8.01 -12.17
N ALA A 170 32.71 -8.10 -13.02
CA ALA A 170 32.74 -7.65 -14.40
C ALA A 170 32.36 -6.16 -14.49
N VAL A 171 32.73 -5.49 -15.58
CA VAL A 171 32.39 -4.07 -15.81
C VAL A 171 31.70 -3.91 -17.16
N ALA A 172 30.51 -3.28 -17.18
CA ALA A 172 29.90 -2.77 -18.39
C ALA A 172 30.38 -1.34 -18.68
N LYS A 173 30.72 -1.07 -19.94
CA LYS A 173 30.95 0.27 -20.48
C LYS A 173 29.76 0.68 -21.35
N PHE A 174 28.97 1.64 -20.89
CA PHE A 174 27.87 2.24 -21.65
C PHE A 174 28.38 3.49 -22.37
N ASN A 175 28.27 3.51 -23.69
CA ASN A 175 28.49 4.74 -24.47
C ASN A 175 27.13 5.38 -24.74
N VAL A 176 26.84 6.52 -24.11
CA VAL A 176 25.57 7.26 -24.25
C VAL A 176 25.75 8.36 -25.29
N TYR A 177 24.99 8.29 -26.38
CA TYR A 177 25.04 9.25 -27.50
C TYR A 177 23.76 10.08 -27.59
N ASN A 178 23.84 11.42 -27.53
CA ASN A 178 22.69 12.33 -27.49
C ASN A 178 22.10 12.60 -28.89
N GLU A 179 20.91 12.04 -29.17
CA GLU A 179 20.06 12.34 -30.35
C GLU A 179 18.73 13.00 -29.96
N SER A 180 18.69 13.82 -28.90
CA SER A 180 17.44 14.48 -28.46
C SER A 180 16.76 15.28 -29.57
N GLU A 181 15.43 15.20 -29.67
CA GLU A 181 14.62 15.88 -30.70
C GLU A 181 14.66 17.41 -30.55
N SER A 182 14.93 17.86 -29.33
CA SER A 182 15.08 19.27 -28.98
C SER A 182 16.40 19.90 -29.46
N ASN A 183 17.35 19.11 -29.98
CA ASN A 183 18.72 19.53 -30.33
C ASN A 183 19.48 20.20 -29.17
N LEU A 184 19.09 19.92 -27.92
CA LEU A 184 19.69 20.51 -26.72
C LEU A 184 20.76 19.59 -26.10
N PRO A 185 21.76 20.15 -25.39
CA PRO A 185 22.66 19.35 -24.58
C PRO A 185 21.90 18.63 -23.46
N ILE A 186 22.39 17.45 -23.09
CA ILE A 186 21.88 16.66 -21.96
C ILE A 186 22.98 16.44 -20.92
N ILE A 187 22.59 16.34 -19.66
CA ILE A 187 23.44 15.88 -18.56
C ILE A 187 22.84 14.58 -18.04
N VAL A 188 23.55 13.47 -18.21
CA VAL A 188 23.15 12.17 -17.66
C VAL A 188 23.22 12.24 -16.14
N LYS A 189 22.15 11.81 -15.46
CA LYS A 189 22.02 11.74 -14.00
C LYS A 189 22.01 10.30 -13.51
N GLU A 190 21.46 9.38 -14.29
CA GLU A 190 21.33 7.97 -13.90
C GLU A 190 21.38 7.03 -15.11
N ILE A 191 22.01 5.86 -14.93
CA ILE A 191 21.89 4.70 -15.82
C ILE A 191 21.50 3.49 -14.97
N GLN A 192 20.40 2.82 -15.29
CA GLN A 192 19.96 1.57 -14.67
C GLN A 192 20.01 0.44 -15.68
N PHE A 193 20.63 -0.67 -15.31
CA PHE A 193 20.82 -1.86 -16.14
C PHE A 193 20.14 -3.07 -15.49
N THR A 194 19.39 -3.84 -16.26
CA THR A 194 18.69 -5.05 -15.83
C THR A 194 19.11 -6.25 -16.68
N ALA A 195 19.63 -7.29 -16.03
CA ALA A 195 20.08 -8.53 -16.64
C ALA A 195 19.02 -9.66 -16.56
N PRO A 196 19.16 -10.75 -17.34
CA PRO A 196 18.28 -11.93 -17.23
C PRO A 196 18.48 -12.71 -15.92
N SER A 197 19.65 -12.57 -15.30
CA SER A 197 20.06 -13.25 -14.07
C SER A 197 20.44 -12.24 -12.98
N PRO A 198 20.45 -12.62 -11.69
CA PRO A 198 20.91 -11.72 -10.63
C PRO A 198 22.36 -11.30 -10.88
N ILE A 199 22.65 -10.01 -10.70
CA ILE A 199 23.96 -9.39 -10.96
C ILE A 199 24.44 -8.46 -9.83
N ALA A 200 23.60 -8.18 -8.81
CA ALA A 200 24.00 -7.45 -7.60
C ALA A 200 23.24 -7.94 -6.35
N GLY A 201 23.61 -7.47 -5.15
CA GLY A 201 23.09 -7.96 -3.88
C GLY A 201 23.94 -9.10 -3.31
N ALA A 202 23.33 -10.06 -2.60
CA ALA A 202 24.06 -11.12 -1.91
C ALA A 202 24.55 -12.21 -2.87
N PHE A 203 25.85 -12.53 -2.83
CA PHE A 203 26.47 -13.60 -3.62
C PHE A 203 27.41 -14.44 -2.76
N THR A 204 27.55 -15.71 -3.12
CA THR A 204 28.60 -16.59 -2.61
C THR A 204 29.63 -16.85 -3.70
N ALA A 205 30.92 -16.86 -3.36
CA ALA A 205 31.98 -17.25 -4.29
C ALA A 205 32.79 -18.46 -3.77
N ASP A 206 33.18 -19.31 -4.71
CA ASP A 206 34.10 -20.43 -4.49
C ASP A 206 35.41 -20.16 -5.26
N LEU A 207 36.53 -20.10 -4.53
CA LEU A 207 37.88 -19.90 -5.09
C LEU A 207 38.68 -21.19 -5.24
N THR A 208 38.15 -22.33 -4.78
CA THR A 208 38.89 -23.60 -4.76
C THR A 208 38.98 -24.25 -6.15
N GLY A 209 37.98 -24.04 -7.00
CA GLY A 209 37.98 -24.43 -8.42
C GLY A 209 38.94 -23.59 -9.27
N GLU A 210 39.23 -24.01 -10.51
CA GLU A 210 40.24 -23.37 -11.39
C GLU A 210 40.05 -21.85 -11.50
N ASN A 211 38.82 -21.40 -11.75
CA ASN A 211 38.39 -19.99 -11.77
C ASN A 211 37.40 -19.70 -10.62
N PRO A 212 37.31 -18.44 -10.12
CA PRO A 212 36.29 -18.03 -9.18
C PRO A 212 34.88 -18.28 -9.72
N ALA A 213 34.07 -19.07 -9.00
CA ALA A 213 32.67 -19.30 -9.34
C ALA A 213 31.78 -18.49 -8.40
N VAL A 214 30.92 -17.63 -8.94
CA VAL A 214 29.96 -16.84 -8.16
C VAL A 214 28.54 -17.37 -8.34
N ALA A 215 27.79 -17.42 -7.24
CA ALA A 215 26.40 -17.86 -7.21
C ALA A 215 25.53 -16.88 -6.42
N ALA A 216 24.32 -16.62 -6.91
CA ALA A 216 23.37 -15.71 -6.29
C ALA A 216 22.83 -16.29 -4.96
N GLY A 217 22.86 -15.47 -3.91
CA GLY A 217 22.28 -15.78 -2.60
C GLY A 217 20.89 -15.18 -2.40
N SER A 218 20.34 -15.36 -1.20
CA SER A 218 19.07 -14.71 -0.82
C SER A 218 19.25 -13.18 -0.76
N GLY A 219 18.44 -12.44 -1.52
CA GLY A 219 18.56 -10.98 -1.64
C GLY A 219 19.39 -10.50 -2.85
N ALA A 220 19.78 -11.38 -3.76
CA ALA A 220 20.34 -10.99 -5.05
C ALA A 220 19.27 -10.35 -5.97
N THR A 221 19.66 -9.36 -6.76
CA THR A 221 18.81 -8.61 -7.69
C THR A 221 19.39 -8.65 -9.10
N LYS A 222 18.51 -8.53 -10.10
CA LYS A 222 18.85 -8.45 -11.52
C LYS A 222 19.17 -7.03 -11.99
N VAL A 223 19.04 -6.04 -11.11
CA VAL A 223 19.08 -4.61 -11.45
C VAL A 223 20.26 -3.93 -10.75
N VAL A 224 21.02 -3.15 -11.51
CA VAL A 224 22.09 -2.27 -11.00
C VAL A 224 21.87 -0.85 -11.50
N LYS A 225 22.16 0.13 -10.66
CA LYS A 225 22.04 1.56 -10.95
C LYS A 225 23.40 2.25 -10.86
N LEU A 226 23.64 3.22 -11.73
CA LEU A 226 24.77 4.12 -11.74
C LEU A 226 24.25 5.56 -11.69
N THR A 227 24.50 6.26 -10.61
CA THR A 227 24.28 7.70 -10.49
C THR A 227 25.49 8.44 -11.06
N VAL A 228 25.26 9.53 -11.78
CA VAL A 228 26.33 10.38 -12.33
C VAL A 228 26.31 11.73 -11.62
N GLU A 229 27.30 11.94 -10.76
CA GLU A 229 27.53 13.23 -10.09
C GLU A 229 28.43 14.10 -10.96
N ASN A 230 28.21 15.42 -10.96
CA ASN A 230 29.02 16.36 -11.74
C ASN A 230 29.16 15.99 -13.23
N GLY A 231 28.12 15.37 -13.81
CA GLY A 231 28.10 14.97 -15.22
C GLY A 231 28.30 16.17 -16.14
N ALA A 232 29.18 16.01 -17.12
CA ALA A 232 29.43 17.04 -18.13
C ALA A 232 28.34 16.99 -19.21
N GLU A 233 28.03 18.15 -19.79
CA GLU A 233 27.09 18.26 -20.90
C GLU A 233 27.53 17.40 -22.09
N ILE A 234 26.60 16.60 -22.60
CA ILE A 234 26.73 15.89 -23.87
C ILE A 234 25.96 16.70 -24.90
N ALA A 235 26.69 17.40 -25.78
CA ALA A 235 26.08 18.17 -26.88
C ALA A 235 25.24 17.26 -27.79
N TYR A 236 24.29 17.85 -28.53
CA TYR A 236 23.57 17.13 -29.57
C TYR A 236 24.56 16.52 -30.58
N ASN A 237 24.36 15.24 -30.94
CA ASN A 237 25.30 14.39 -31.69
C ASN A 237 26.67 14.15 -31.01
N GLY A 238 26.78 14.35 -29.69
CA GLY A 238 27.92 13.95 -28.88
C GLY A 238 27.68 12.63 -28.13
N SER A 239 28.75 11.93 -27.72
CA SER A 239 28.66 10.81 -26.78
C SER A 239 29.61 10.91 -25.61
N SER A 240 29.31 10.16 -24.56
CA SER A 240 30.24 9.94 -23.46
C SER A 240 30.12 8.54 -22.85
N ASP A 241 31.21 8.07 -22.25
CA ASP A 241 31.31 6.75 -21.63
C ASP A 241 30.92 6.76 -20.14
N PHE A 242 30.32 5.67 -19.68
CA PHE A 242 29.93 5.42 -18.30
C PHE A 242 30.22 3.97 -17.93
N TYR A 243 30.68 3.73 -16.70
CA TYR A 243 31.14 2.40 -16.28
C TYR A 243 30.32 1.89 -15.09
N MET A 244 29.96 0.61 -15.11
CA MET A 244 29.17 -0.02 -14.04
C MET A 244 29.71 -1.42 -13.75
N ALA A 245 30.02 -1.69 -12.49
CA ALA A 245 30.47 -2.99 -12.00
C ALA A 245 29.30 -3.90 -11.64
N PHE A 246 29.41 -5.21 -11.82
CA PHE A 246 28.43 -6.18 -11.30
C PHE A 246 28.98 -7.61 -11.30
N ALA A 247 28.23 -8.55 -10.72
CA ALA A 247 28.59 -9.97 -10.71
C ALA A 247 28.77 -10.49 -12.14
N PRO A 248 29.83 -11.25 -12.44
CA PRO A 248 30.01 -11.83 -13.76
C PRO A 248 28.85 -12.78 -14.09
N PHE A 249 28.36 -12.71 -15.33
CA PHE A 249 27.27 -13.52 -15.81
C PHE A 249 27.32 -13.69 -17.33
N GLU A 250 26.66 -14.72 -17.83
CA GLU A 250 26.45 -14.94 -19.25
C GLU A 250 24.97 -14.68 -19.58
N ALA A 251 24.73 -13.80 -20.55
CA ALA A 251 23.41 -13.59 -21.11
C ALA A 251 23.20 -14.58 -22.27
N PRO A 252 22.24 -15.52 -22.18
CA PRO A 252 22.00 -16.49 -23.24
C PRO A 252 21.53 -15.84 -24.54
N ALA A 253 21.78 -16.49 -25.68
CA ALA A 253 21.25 -16.06 -26.97
C ALA A 253 19.71 -15.89 -26.92
N GLY A 254 19.20 -14.79 -27.49
CA GLY A 254 17.78 -14.43 -27.46
C GLY A 254 17.28 -13.84 -26.14
N SER A 255 18.12 -13.72 -25.11
CA SER A 255 17.77 -13.01 -23.88
C SER A 255 17.73 -11.48 -24.07
N LYS A 256 17.07 -10.77 -23.16
CA LYS A 256 16.87 -9.32 -23.22
C LYS A 256 17.53 -8.64 -22.04
N LEU A 257 18.40 -7.67 -22.32
CA LEU A 257 18.97 -6.75 -21.34
C LEU A 257 18.17 -5.43 -21.39
N LYS A 258 17.73 -4.90 -20.25
CA LYS A 258 17.01 -3.61 -20.21
C LYS A 258 17.91 -2.51 -19.65
N LEU A 259 17.90 -1.35 -20.27
CA LEU A 259 18.63 -0.15 -19.88
C LEU A 259 17.63 1.00 -19.69
N LYS A 260 17.76 1.78 -18.63
CA LYS A 260 17.05 3.03 -18.41
C LYS A 260 18.08 4.13 -18.17
N ILE A 261 18.01 5.23 -18.92
CA ILE A 261 18.89 6.40 -18.75
C ILE A 261 18.01 7.58 -18.33
N THR A 262 18.40 8.28 -17.27
CA THR A 262 17.76 9.53 -16.86
C THR A 262 18.75 10.68 -17.07
N ALA A 263 18.32 11.73 -17.76
CA ALA A 263 19.10 12.92 -18.05
C ALA A 263 18.27 14.20 -17.82
N VAL A 264 18.91 15.36 -17.83
CA VAL A 264 18.26 16.68 -17.74
C VAL A 264 18.89 17.65 -18.74
N HIS A 265 18.17 18.71 -19.11
CA HIS A 265 18.75 19.83 -19.84
C HIS A 265 19.45 20.81 -18.87
N PRO A 266 20.58 21.42 -19.27
CA PRO A 266 21.31 22.39 -18.43
C PRO A 266 20.61 23.75 -18.27
N THR A 267 19.44 23.96 -18.89
CA THR A 267 18.74 25.25 -18.95
C THR A 267 17.88 25.59 -17.71
N GLY A 268 17.87 24.75 -16.67
CA GLY A 268 17.25 25.07 -15.37
C GLY A 268 15.75 24.76 -15.25
N LEU A 269 15.19 23.96 -16.16
CA LEU A 269 13.89 23.29 -15.98
C LEU A 269 14.20 21.83 -15.65
N ASP A 270 14.19 21.45 -14.36
CA ASP A 270 14.53 20.10 -13.86
C ASP A 270 13.45 19.05 -14.19
N LEU A 271 12.95 19.03 -15.43
CA LEU A 271 12.12 17.93 -15.91
C LEU A 271 13.05 16.78 -16.33
N PRO A 272 12.99 15.61 -15.67
CA PRO A 272 13.84 14.48 -16.02
C PRO A 272 13.42 13.89 -17.36
N ILE A 273 14.38 13.77 -18.26
CA ILE A 273 14.26 13.06 -19.54
C ILE A 273 14.63 11.61 -19.26
N VAL A 274 13.70 10.68 -19.52
CA VAL A 274 13.91 9.25 -19.26
C VAL A 274 13.85 8.47 -20.57
N PHE A 275 14.91 7.72 -20.83
CA PHE A 275 15.06 6.86 -21.99
C PHE A 275 15.12 5.39 -21.57
N TYR A 276 14.46 4.51 -22.32
CA TYR A 276 14.50 3.07 -22.09
C TYR A 276 14.98 2.34 -23.36
N ARG A 277 15.88 1.36 -23.19
CA ARG A 277 16.38 0.51 -24.29
C ARG A 277 16.35 -0.95 -23.89
N THR A 278 15.89 -1.80 -24.81
CA THR A 278 16.04 -3.26 -24.67
C THR A 278 17.07 -3.73 -25.69
N ILE A 279 18.09 -4.45 -25.23
CA ILE A 279 19.14 -5.03 -26.07
C ILE A 279 18.88 -6.53 -26.16
N GLU A 280 18.62 -7.01 -27.38
CA GLU A 280 18.51 -8.44 -27.65
C GLU A 280 19.90 -9.04 -27.83
N VAL A 281 20.16 -10.16 -27.16
CA VAL A 281 21.44 -10.84 -27.21
C VAL A 281 21.50 -11.73 -28.45
N GLY A 282 22.52 -11.51 -29.28
CA GLY A 282 22.74 -12.24 -30.53
C GLY A 282 22.97 -13.75 -30.35
N ALA A 283 23.07 -14.47 -31.46
CA ALA A 283 23.14 -15.93 -31.51
C ALA A 283 24.32 -16.54 -30.70
N ASP A 284 25.38 -15.77 -30.49
CA ASP A 284 26.59 -16.21 -29.78
C ASP A 284 26.55 -15.94 -28.25
N GLY A 285 25.45 -15.40 -27.72
CA GLY A 285 25.37 -14.97 -26.31
C GLY A 285 26.16 -13.68 -26.03
N LEU A 286 26.15 -13.23 -24.78
CA LEU A 286 26.99 -12.11 -24.33
C LEU A 286 27.53 -12.38 -22.91
N ALA A 287 28.84 -12.55 -22.80
CA ALA A 287 29.51 -12.82 -21.53
C ALA A 287 30.04 -11.52 -20.88
N PHE A 288 29.86 -11.42 -19.57
CA PHE A 288 30.47 -10.40 -18.71
C PHE A 288 31.43 -11.10 -17.76
N ASP A 289 32.70 -11.19 -18.16
CA ASP A 289 33.70 -11.96 -17.43
C ASP A 289 34.32 -11.18 -16.27
N SER A 290 34.70 -11.92 -15.22
CA SER A 290 35.40 -11.39 -14.04
C SER A 290 36.65 -10.62 -14.45
N GLY A 291 36.77 -9.37 -14.04
CA GLY A 291 37.91 -8.51 -14.35
C GLY A 291 37.97 -7.97 -15.77
N ALA A 292 37.00 -8.27 -16.63
CA ALA A 292 36.88 -7.73 -17.99
C ALA A 292 35.98 -6.49 -18.06
N ILE A 293 36.25 -5.61 -19.04
CA ILE A 293 35.36 -4.50 -19.40
C ILE A 293 34.65 -4.88 -20.71
N GLN A 294 33.34 -5.09 -20.63
CA GLN A 294 32.49 -5.40 -21.77
C GLN A 294 31.77 -4.13 -22.24
N ALA A 295 31.90 -3.78 -23.51
CA ALA A 295 31.18 -2.65 -24.09
C ALA A 295 29.71 -3.01 -24.35
N VAL A 296 28.80 -2.10 -24.01
CA VAL A 296 27.36 -2.21 -24.26
C VAL A 296 26.96 -0.99 -25.08
N ALA A 297 26.49 -1.21 -26.31
CA ALA A 297 26.00 -0.13 -27.16
C ALA A 297 24.77 0.53 -26.49
N ALA A 298 24.67 1.86 -26.47
CA ALA A 298 23.56 2.60 -25.86
C ALA A 298 23.30 3.95 -26.57
N HIS A 299 22.70 3.91 -27.75
CA HIS A 299 22.26 5.13 -28.45
C HIS A 299 21.03 5.71 -27.73
N PHE A 300 21.04 7.01 -27.41
CA PHE A 300 19.91 7.72 -26.80
C PHE A 300 19.16 8.48 -27.90
N ASN A 301 17.95 8.03 -28.24
CA ASN A 301 17.06 8.65 -29.22
C ASN A 301 15.67 8.83 -28.57
N GLU A 302 15.17 10.06 -28.51
CA GLU A 302 13.94 10.41 -27.77
C GLU A 302 12.65 9.91 -28.44
N SER A 303 12.71 9.38 -29.67
CA SER A 303 11.53 8.88 -30.40
C SER A 303 10.89 7.59 -29.82
N SER A 304 11.44 7.01 -28.74
CA SER A 304 10.89 5.81 -28.08
C SER A 304 10.45 6.07 -26.63
N THR A 305 9.37 6.81 -26.42
CA THR A 305 8.74 7.02 -25.08
C THR A 305 7.74 5.92 -24.68
N THR A 306 7.95 4.67 -25.08
CA THR A 306 7.13 3.53 -24.63
C THR A 306 7.84 2.75 -23.52
N ASN A 307 7.15 2.62 -22.39
CA ASN A 307 7.41 1.66 -21.32
C ASN A 307 7.80 0.27 -21.90
N PRO A 308 8.97 -0.35 -21.59
CA PRO A 308 9.36 -1.66 -22.13
C PRO A 308 8.68 -2.87 -21.48
N ASP A 309 7.56 -2.69 -20.77
CA ASP A 309 6.53 -3.74 -20.62
C ASP A 309 5.35 -3.56 -21.59
N ALA A 310 5.49 -2.67 -22.57
CA ALA A 310 4.83 -2.74 -23.87
C ALA A 310 5.94 -2.81 -24.94
N GLY A 311 6.10 -3.98 -25.57
CA GLY A 311 7.23 -4.25 -26.45
C GLY A 311 7.29 -3.32 -27.66
N SER A 312 8.43 -2.65 -27.85
CA SER A 312 8.86 -2.14 -29.16
C SER A 312 10.39 -2.08 -29.17
N GLY A 313 11.01 -2.98 -29.94
CA GLY A 313 12.40 -2.87 -30.33
C GLY A 313 12.59 -1.71 -31.31
N THR A 314 13.66 -0.96 -31.11
CA THR A 314 14.16 0.11 -31.96
C THR A 314 15.13 -0.43 -33.01
N GLU A 315 15.07 0.07 -34.25
CA GLU A 315 16.27 0.41 -35.03
C GLU A 315 16.08 1.84 -35.57
N VAL A 316 16.88 2.81 -35.11
CA VAL A 316 18.19 3.24 -35.65
C VAL A 316 18.02 4.07 -36.92
N ASP A 317 18.38 5.35 -36.79
CA ASP A 317 18.32 6.41 -37.79
C ASP A 317 19.75 6.93 -38.04
N LEU A 318 20.19 7.18 -39.29
CA LEU A 318 21.33 8.05 -39.69
C LEU A 318 21.42 8.12 -41.24
N PRO A 319 21.98 9.16 -41.90
CA PRO A 319 21.75 10.61 -41.82
C PRO A 319 21.53 11.27 -43.23
N VAL A 320 21.30 12.59 -43.21
CA VAL A 320 20.78 13.52 -44.25
C VAL A 320 21.53 13.62 -45.59
N GLY A 321 20.77 13.62 -46.71
CA GLY A 321 21.14 14.32 -47.95
C GLY A 321 20.57 13.75 -49.26
N GLY A 322 19.64 14.48 -49.91
CA GLY A 322 19.22 14.25 -51.31
C GLY A 322 17.71 14.42 -51.54
N GLU A 323 17.35 15.24 -52.53
CA GLU A 323 15.99 15.55 -53.02
C GLU A 323 15.16 14.30 -53.43
N PRO A 324 13.82 14.43 -53.59
CA PRO A 324 12.85 13.36 -53.33
C PRO A 324 12.74 12.38 -54.51
N GLU A 325 12.76 11.08 -54.21
CA GLU A 325 12.37 10.03 -55.14
C GLU A 325 11.16 9.26 -54.61
N ASP A 326 10.23 9.02 -55.54
CA ASP A 326 9.07 8.14 -55.44
C ASP A 326 9.28 6.91 -54.55
N GLY A 327 8.35 6.62 -53.64
CA GLY A 327 8.48 5.44 -52.79
C GLY A 327 7.34 5.19 -51.82
N VAL A 328 6.35 4.46 -52.28
CA VAL A 328 5.25 3.84 -51.55
C VAL A 328 5.76 2.92 -50.40
N TYR A 329 5.47 3.20 -49.13
CA TYR A 329 5.55 2.21 -48.02
C TYR A 329 4.47 1.13 -48.11
N LEU A 330 4.87 -0.09 -47.79
CA LEU A 330 4.13 -1.34 -47.85
C LEU A 330 3.93 -1.85 -46.42
N LEU A 331 2.67 -2.05 -46.00
CA LEU A 331 2.32 -2.63 -44.70
C LEU A 331 2.47 -4.16 -44.81
N VAL A 332 3.34 -4.76 -44.01
CA VAL A 332 3.36 -6.22 -43.74
C VAL A 332 3.04 -6.44 -42.27
N TYR A 333 2.02 -7.25 -42.03
CA TYR A 333 1.75 -7.92 -40.76
C TYR A 333 2.10 -9.39 -40.97
N GLU A 334 3.01 -9.95 -40.17
CA GLU A 334 3.11 -11.40 -39.99
C GLU A 334 3.09 -11.72 -38.50
N GLN A 335 2.08 -12.47 -38.06
CA GLN A 335 2.33 -13.53 -37.09
C GLN A 335 2.37 -14.83 -37.86
N ALA A 336 3.44 -15.60 -37.59
CA ALA A 336 3.61 -17.03 -37.79
C ALA A 336 2.89 -17.66 -39.00
N GLU A 337 3.72 -17.98 -39.99
CA GLU A 337 3.47 -18.89 -41.11
C GLU A 337 2.45 -18.40 -42.15
N THR A 338 2.98 -18.11 -43.34
CA THR A 338 2.31 -17.84 -44.63
C THR A 338 2.04 -16.38 -45.03
N SER A 339 3.09 -15.72 -45.55
CA SER A 339 3.18 -15.16 -46.91
C SER A 339 2.45 -13.84 -47.26
N MET A 340 3.26 -12.95 -47.88
CA MET A 340 2.96 -12.03 -48.99
C MET A 340 2.27 -10.67 -48.72
N ALA A 341 2.71 -9.67 -49.49
CA ALA A 341 2.52 -8.25 -49.23
C ALA A 341 2.25 -7.41 -50.50
N PHE A 342 1.38 -6.38 -50.45
CA PHE A 342 1.20 -5.33 -51.48
C PHE A 342 0.67 -3.98 -50.89
N ALA A 343 1.05 -2.83 -51.48
CA ALA A 343 0.80 -1.44 -51.02
C ALA A 343 -0.01 -0.55 -52.00
N ALA A 344 -0.62 0.55 -51.52
CA ALA A 344 -1.01 1.74 -52.31
C ALA A 344 -1.29 3.01 -51.44
N PHE A 345 -0.94 4.21 -51.94
CA PHE A 345 -1.22 5.56 -51.35
C PHE A 345 -2.24 6.35 -52.19
N ALA A 346 -2.84 7.40 -51.60
CA ALA A 346 -3.48 8.48 -52.34
C ALA A 346 -3.44 9.82 -51.57
N GLU A 347 -3.01 10.91 -52.24
CA GLU A 347 -3.26 12.30 -51.83
C GLU A 347 -4.20 13.01 -52.82
N TYR A 348 -4.86 14.07 -52.35
CA TYR A 348 -5.92 14.76 -53.09
C TYR A 348 -5.61 16.25 -53.35
N LYS A 349 -5.62 16.59 -54.65
CA LYS A 349 -5.93 17.89 -55.29
C LYS A 349 -5.00 19.10 -55.05
N SER A 350 -4.08 19.31 -56.00
CA SER A 350 -4.17 20.47 -56.91
C SER A 350 -3.47 20.23 -58.26
N GLN A 351 -4.30 20.16 -59.32
CA GLN A 351 -4.06 20.53 -60.73
C GLN A 351 -2.83 20.00 -61.51
N LYS A 352 -3.10 18.95 -62.32
CA LYS A 352 -2.74 18.65 -63.74
C LYS A 352 -1.35 19.08 -64.28
N TYR A 353 -0.59 18.16 -64.89
CA TYR A 353 -0.41 18.03 -66.36
C TYR A 353 0.43 16.79 -66.80
N ALA A 354 -0.10 16.14 -67.84
CA ALA A 354 0.45 15.37 -68.98
C ALA A 354 1.79 14.59 -68.97
N ILE A 355 1.65 13.39 -69.53
CA ILE A 355 2.58 12.32 -69.95
C ILE A 355 3.58 12.76 -71.06
N PRO A 356 4.77 12.13 -71.15
CA PRO A 356 5.36 11.74 -72.43
C PRO A 356 5.54 10.22 -72.56
N VAL A 357 5.15 9.75 -73.74
CA VAL A 357 5.11 8.37 -74.23
C VAL A 357 6.49 7.93 -74.73
N THR A 358 6.81 6.62 -74.67
CA THR A 358 7.57 5.98 -75.75
C THR A 358 7.00 4.58 -76.02
N VAL A 359 6.57 4.39 -77.26
CA VAL A 359 6.04 3.14 -77.83
C VAL A 359 7.20 2.29 -78.34
N VAL A 360 7.17 0.98 -78.11
CA VAL A 360 7.75 0.00 -79.04
C VAL A 360 6.84 -1.23 -79.15
N ASP A 361 6.34 -1.42 -80.38
CA ASP A 361 5.79 -2.59 -81.07
C ASP A 361 4.59 -3.39 -80.53
N GLY A 362 3.50 -3.33 -81.31
CA GLY A 362 2.62 -4.48 -81.52
C GLY A 362 1.11 -4.23 -81.33
N VAL A 363 0.49 -3.48 -82.24
CA VAL A 363 -0.97 -3.42 -82.40
C VAL A 363 -1.52 -4.80 -82.81
N VAL A 364 -2.60 -5.28 -82.18
CA VAL A 364 -3.89 -5.69 -82.83
C VAL A 364 -5.00 -5.71 -81.78
N ILE A 365 -6.08 -4.95 -82.05
CA ILE A 365 -7.39 -5.08 -81.41
C ILE A 365 -8.24 -5.96 -82.34
N PRO A 366 -8.81 -7.10 -81.89
CA PRO A 366 -9.89 -7.74 -82.64
C PRO A 366 -11.15 -6.86 -82.57
N GLN A 367 -11.77 -6.64 -83.73
CA GLN A 367 -12.93 -5.75 -83.89
C GLN A 367 -14.21 -6.37 -83.31
N GLU A 368 -15.22 -5.51 -83.08
CA GLU A 368 -16.60 -5.94 -82.82
C GLU A 368 -17.02 -7.05 -83.81
N ASP A 369 -17.56 -8.14 -83.25
CA ASP A 369 -18.13 -9.33 -83.91
C ASP A 369 -17.22 -10.55 -84.17
N GLU A 370 -16.09 -10.73 -83.46
CA GLU A 370 -15.35 -12.00 -83.47
C GLU A 370 -15.83 -13.00 -82.39
N ASP A 371 -16.33 -14.17 -82.81
CA ASP A 371 -16.71 -15.29 -81.94
C ASP A 371 -15.47 -16.05 -81.45
N LEU A 372 -15.14 -15.89 -80.17
CA LEU A 372 -14.01 -16.54 -79.50
C LEU A 372 -14.32 -17.95 -78.97
N SER A 373 -15.38 -18.61 -79.47
CA SER A 373 -15.77 -19.99 -79.10
C SER A 373 -14.74 -21.09 -79.45
N SER A 374 -13.51 -20.74 -79.87
CA SER A 374 -12.46 -21.68 -80.30
C SER A 374 -11.28 -21.89 -79.33
N PHE A 375 -11.26 -21.30 -78.13
CA PHE A 375 -10.26 -21.65 -77.09
C PHE A 375 -10.82 -22.67 -76.08
N ALA A 376 -11.00 -23.90 -76.52
CA ALA A 376 -11.19 -25.05 -75.64
C ALA A 376 -9.85 -25.50 -75.03
N VAL A 377 -9.85 -26.05 -73.79
CA VAL A 377 -9.30 -27.39 -73.42
C VAL A 377 -8.91 -27.54 -71.91
N SER A 378 -9.43 -28.64 -71.33
CA SER A 378 -9.03 -29.60 -70.26
C SER A 378 -8.43 -29.21 -68.89
N ILE A 379 -8.84 -29.98 -67.86
CA ILE A 379 -8.34 -30.04 -66.48
C ILE A 379 -7.41 -31.27 -66.32
N GLU A 380 -6.20 -31.11 -65.77
CA GLU A 380 -5.31 -32.22 -65.34
C GLU A 380 -4.92 -32.09 -63.85
N VAL A 381 -4.81 -33.23 -63.15
CA VAL A 381 -4.37 -33.34 -61.75
C VAL A 381 -2.87 -33.65 -61.71
N ALA A 382 -2.10 -32.89 -60.92
CA ALA A 382 -0.65 -33.09 -60.78
C ALA A 382 -0.31 -34.46 -60.17
N LYS A 383 0.62 -35.17 -60.81
CA LYS A 383 1.13 -36.48 -60.40
C LYS A 383 2.65 -36.43 -60.25
N ASP A 384 3.21 -37.26 -59.38
CA ASP A 384 4.65 -37.48 -59.30
C ASP A 384 5.18 -38.21 -60.54
N GLU A 385 6.50 -38.37 -60.60
CA GLU A 385 7.22 -39.03 -61.71
C GLU A 385 6.87 -40.52 -61.92
N ASN A 386 6.11 -41.13 -61.01
CA ASN A 386 5.58 -42.49 -61.13
C ASN A 386 4.08 -42.53 -61.44
N GLY A 387 3.44 -41.38 -61.67
CA GLY A 387 2.04 -41.27 -62.05
C GLY A 387 1.03 -41.33 -60.88
N ASN A 388 1.49 -41.19 -59.64
CA ASN A 388 0.62 -41.10 -58.46
C ASN A 388 0.31 -39.64 -58.13
N PRO A 389 -0.88 -39.29 -57.62
CA PRO A 389 -1.18 -37.93 -57.19
C PRO A 389 -0.21 -37.47 -56.10
N ILE A 390 0.37 -36.27 -56.24
CA ILE A 390 1.32 -35.74 -55.27
C ILE A 390 0.59 -35.46 -53.94
N GLN A 391 1.02 -36.07 -52.84
CA GLN A 391 0.45 -35.85 -51.50
C GLN A 391 1.32 -34.88 -50.68
N HIS A 392 0.70 -33.90 -50.03
CA HIS A 392 1.31 -33.10 -48.96
C HIS A 392 0.61 -33.45 -47.65
N SER A 393 1.33 -34.02 -46.68
CA SER A 393 0.80 -34.36 -45.36
C SER A 393 1.50 -33.54 -44.26
N ASN A 394 0.72 -33.02 -43.31
CA ASN A 394 1.15 -32.85 -41.93
C ASN A 394 0.26 -33.74 -41.02
N ASP A 395 0.71 -34.02 -39.79
CA ASP A 395 0.23 -35.07 -38.86
C ASP A 395 -1.22 -34.92 -38.33
N SER A 396 -2.12 -34.26 -39.06
CA SER A 396 -3.53 -34.11 -38.70
C SER A 396 -4.52 -34.51 -39.81
N GLY A 397 -4.06 -35.15 -40.89
CA GLY A 397 -4.94 -35.83 -41.85
C GLY A 397 -5.79 -34.91 -42.73
N HIS A 398 -5.30 -33.70 -43.04
CA HIS A 398 -5.93 -32.79 -43.99
C HIS A 398 -5.26 -32.89 -45.36
N TYR A 399 -6.06 -33.10 -46.42
CA TYR A 399 -5.60 -33.11 -47.81
C TYR A 399 -6.11 -31.85 -48.52
N ALA A 400 -5.24 -31.20 -49.29
CA ALA A 400 -5.60 -30.06 -50.13
C ALA A 400 -5.50 -30.43 -51.61
N TYR A 401 -6.55 -30.17 -52.39
CA TYR A 401 -6.56 -30.32 -53.84
C TYR A 401 -6.81 -28.97 -54.51
N ASN A 402 -6.07 -28.70 -55.58
CA ASN A 402 -6.35 -27.60 -56.49
C ASN A 402 -7.26 -28.10 -57.61
N VAL A 403 -8.51 -27.65 -57.63
CA VAL A 403 -9.43 -27.93 -58.73
C VAL A 403 -9.73 -26.63 -59.45
N ARG A 404 -9.46 -26.60 -60.76
CA ARG A 404 -9.88 -25.48 -61.61
C ARG A 404 -11.29 -25.73 -62.09
N ASN A 405 -12.20 -24.80 -61.82
CA ASN A 405 -13.52 -24.87 -62.43
C ASN A 405 -13.48 -24.36 -63.88
N SER A 406 -14.60 -24.49 -64.60
CA SER A 406 -14.74 -24.13 -66.02
C SER A 406 -14.55 -22.64 -66.34
N ALA A 407 -14.37 -21.77 -65.33
CA ALA A 407 -14.04 -20.36 -65.49
C ALA A 407 -12.54 -20.05 -65.28
N GLY A 408 -11.69 -21.07 -65.13
CA GLY A 408 -10.23 -20.91 -65.02
C GLY A 408 -9.72 -20.45 -63.65
N GLN A 409 -10.61 -20.36 -62.65
CA GLN A 409 -10.25 -19.99 -61.28
C GLN A 409 -9.83 -21.24 -60.49
N TYR A 410 -8.72 -21.11 -59.75
CA TYR A 410 -8.28 -22.13 -58.81
C TYR A 410 -9.20 -22.10 -57.59
N VAL A 411 -9.87 -23.21 -57.32
CA VAL A 411 -10.64 -23.41 -56.08
C VAL A 411 -9.85 -24.37 -55.20
N PHE A 412 -9.49 -23.88 -54.02
CA PHE A 412 -8.86 -24.68 -52.97
C PHE A 412 -9.94 -25.40 -52.18
N TYR A 413 -9.81 -26.72 -52.04
CA TYR A 413 -10.63 -27.51 -51.14
C TYR A 413 -9.77 -28.08 -50.02
N SER A 414 -10.26 -27.95 -48.79
CA SER A 414 -9.75 -28.64 -47.60
C SER A 414 -10.94 -29.33 -46.95
N THR A 415 -10.83 -30.65 -46.70
CA THR A 415 -11.84 -31.38 -45.93
C THR A 415 -11.36 -31.57 -44.49
N GLY A 416 -12.29 -31.41 -43.54
CA GLY A 416 -12.10 -31.83 -42.17
C GLY A 416 -12.47 -33.31 -42.04
N GLY A 417 -11.48 -34.17 -41.81
CA GLY A 417 -11.62 -35.50 -41.22
C GLY A 417 -12.72 -36.40 -41.81
N GLY A 418 -12.50 -36.94 -43.01
CA GLY A 418 -13.31 -38.01 -43.58
C GLY A 418 -12.99 -38.22 -45.06
N THR A 419 -12.68 -39.45 -45.45
CA THR A 419 -12.44 -39.84 -46.85
C THR A 419 -13.74 -39.68 -47.65
N LEU A 420 -13.80 -38.69 -48.54
CA LEU A 420 -14.83 -38.63 -49.59
C LEU A 420 -14.26 -39.33 -50.83
N ASP A 421 -14.89 -40.45 -51.18
CA ASP A 421 -14.63 -41.18 -52.42
C ASP A 421 -15.05 -40.30 -53.61
N ALA A 422 -14.35 -40.41 -54.74
CA ALA A 422 -14.55 -39.55 -55.92
C ALA A 422 -15.94 -39.73 -56.58
N SER A 423 -16.78 -40.61 -56.03
CA SER A 423 -18.17 -40.87 -56.43
C SER A 423 -19.19 -39.91 -55.80
N ASP A 424 -18.87 -39.23 -54.68
CA ASP A 424 -19.84 -38.37 -53.97
C ASP A 424 -19.89 -36.91 -54.46
N ALA A 425 -18.91 -36.46 -55.26
CA ALA A 425 -18.89 -35.10 -55.80
C ALA A 425 -19.87 -34.88 -56.99
N LEU A 426 -20.56 -35.93 -57.45
CA LEU A 426 -21.39 -35.92 -58.66
C LEU A 426 -22.91 -35.96 -58.40
N GLN A 427 -23.39 -35.86 -57.15
CA GLN A 427 -24.82 -35.82 -56.85
C GLN A 427 -25.20 -34.72 -55.83
N ILE A 428 -25.32 -33.47 -56.30
CA ILE A 428 -26.23 -32.50 -55.67
C ILE A 428 -26.98 -31.77 -56.78
N LYS A 429 -28.23 -32.20 -56.99
CA LYS A 429 -29.24 -31.57 -57.83
C LYS A 429 -30.45 -31.39 -56.92
N ASP A 430 -30.77 -30.13 -56.57
CA ASP A 430 -31.89 -29.67 -55.72
C ASP A 430 -31.76 -29.91 -54.20
N ILE A 431 -31.91 -28.84 -53.41
CA ILE A 431 -31.59 -28.76 -51.96
C ILE A 431 -32.79 -28.99 -51.02
N ASN A 432 -33.98 -29.35 -51.51
CA ASN A 432 -35.17 -29.31 -50.65
C ASN A 432 -35.56 -30.59 -49.89
N GLU A 433 -34.85 -31.71 -49.98
CA GLU A 433 -35.12 -32.87 -49.09
C GLU A 433 -33.84 -33.69 -48.80
N MET A 434 -33.38 -33.74 -47.54
CA MET A 434 -32.78 -34.95 -46.97
C MET A 434 -32.70 -34.91 -45.43
N ASP A 435 -33.44 -35.83 -44.81
CA ASP A 435 -33.23 -36.36 -43.45
C ASP A 435 -32.21 -37.52 -43.52
N ILE A 436 -31.47 -37.80 -42.43
CA ILE A 436 -30.86 -39.10 -42.01
C ILE A 436 -29.64 -38.91 -41.08
N ASP A 437 -29.75 -39.57 -39.91
CA ASP A 437 -28.77 -40.12 -38.95
C ASP A 437 -27.81 -39.21 -38.13
N GLY A 438 -28.35 -38.67 -37.04
CA GLY A 438 -28.12 -39.22 -35.70
C GLY A 438 -26.78 -39.06 -34.96
N THR A 439 -25.65 -38.70 -35.59
CA THR A 439 -24.36 -38.59 -34.85
C THR A 439 -23.41 -37.47 -35.30
N THR A 440 -23.92 -36.46 -35.98
CA THR A 440 -23.15 -35.24 -36.32
C THR A 440 -23.92 -34.02 -35.85
N TYR A 441 -23.33 -33.20 -34.98
CA TYR A 441 -23.91 -31.91 -34.61
C TYR A 441 -23.96 -31.00 -35.84
N LYS A 442 -25.12 -30.92 -36.48
CA LYS A 442 -25.42 -30.00 -37.58
C LYS A 442 -26.12 -28.76 -37.00
N TYR A 443 -25.62 -27.57 -37.31
CA TYR A 443 -26.29 -26.31 -36.99
C TYR A 443 -27.43 -26.07 -37.98
N TYR A 444 -28.68 -26.20 -37.53
CA TYR A 444 -29.84 -25.83 -38.35
C TYR A 444 -30.13 -24.33 -38.21
N HIS A 445 -30.20 -23.63 -39.33
CA HIS A 445 -30.65 -22.23 -39.40
C HIS A 445 -32.03 -22.25 -40.06
N THR A 446 -33.07 -21.86 -39.33
CA THR A 446 -34.42 -21.72 -39.89
C THR A 446 -34.66 -20.25 -40.21
N PHE A 447 -34.93 -19.95 -41.48
CA PHE A 447 -35.34 -18.61 -41.91
C PHE A 447 -36.86 -18.51 -41.80
N VAL A 448 -37.36 -17.63 -40.95
CA VAL A 448 -38.78 -17.26 -40.94
C VAL A 448 -38.89 -15.89 -41.59
N GLN A 449 -39.59 -15.83 -42.72
CA GLN A 449 -39.85 -14.60 -43.45
C GLN A 449 -41.02 -13.88 -42.78
N ALA A 450 -40.76 -12.72 -42.15
CA ALA A 450 -41.82 -11.84 -41.67
C ALA A 450 -42.33 -10.95 -42.82
N GLU A 451 -43.58 -10.50 -42.71
CA GLU A 451 -44.32 -9.74 -43.76
C GLU A 451 -43.68 -8.37 -44.11
N ASP A 452 -42.65 -7.92 -43.39
CA ASP A 452 -41.91 -6.68 -43.63
C ASP A 452 -40.61 -6.87 -44.45
N GLY A 453 -40.38 -8.09 -44.93
CA GLY A 453 -39.23 -8.46 -45.77
C GLY A 453 -37.92 -8.63 -45.02
N VAL A 454 -37.93 -8.61 -43.69
CA VAL A 454 -36.74 -8.86 -42.86
C VAL A 454 -36.64 -10.35 -42.56
N GLN A 455 -35.48 -10.96 -42.86
CA GLN A 455 -35.17 -12.32 -42.40
C GLN A 455 -34.57 -12.24 -41.00
N ILE A 456 -35.27 -12.80 -40.01
CA ILE A 456 -34.78 -12.89 -38.63
C ILE A 456 -34.17 -14.26 -38.41
N LEU A 457 -32.92 -14.27 -37.94
CA LEU A 457 -32.25 -15.46 -37.44
C LEU A 457 -32.52 -15.56 -35.94
N SER A 458 -33.30 -16.54 -35.48
CA SER A 458 -33.45 -16.81 -34.04
C SER A 458 -32.61 -18.02 -33.62
N SER A 459 -31.78 -17.88 -32.58
CA SER A 459 -31.15 -19.02 -31.90
C SER A 459 -31.97 -19.44 -30.67
N ILE A 460 -32.11 -20.75 -30.45
CA ILE A 460 -32.60 -21.32 -29.19
C ILE A 460 -31.39 -21.62 -28.29
N TYR A 461 -31.59 -21.37 -26.99
CA TYR A 461 -30.62 -21.41 -25.90
C TYR A 461 -30.00 -22.80 -25.66
N GLY A 462 -28.67 -22.85 -25.46
CA GLY A 462 -27.95 -24.05 -25.03
C GLY A 462 -26.46 -23.82 -24.69
N ALA A 463 -26.20 -23.45 -23.43
CA ALA A 463 -24.94 -23.53 -22.66
C ALA A 463 -23.61 -22.87 -23.16
N SER A 464 -23.16 -21.94 -22.29
CA SER A 464 -21.79 -21.46 -22.03
C SER A 464 -21.00 -20.69 -23.10
N GLY A 465 -20.97 -19.36 -22.93
CA GLY A 465 -19.77 -18.53 -23.11
C GLY A 465 -19.52 -17.97 -24.51
N GLY A 466 -20.09 -16.80 -24.83
CA GLY A 466 -19.71 -16.01 -26.00
C GLY A 466 -20.77 -14.97 -26.38
N ASN A 467 -20.33 -13.76 -26.72
CA ASN A 467 -21.13 -12.54 -26.84
C ASN A 467 -22.29 -12.58 -27.86
N LYS A 468 -23.29 -11.70 -27.61
CA LYS A 468 -24.51 -11.49 -28.41
C LYS A 468 -24.25 -10.52 -29.57
N TYR A 469 -24.92 -10.71 -30.73
CA TYR A 469 -25.02 -9.69 -31.78
C TYR A 469 -26.48 -9.55 -32.26
N LEU A 470 -26.89 -8.31 -32.54
CA LEU A 470 -28.20 -7.92 -33.09
C LEU A 470 -27.95 -7.28 -34.47
N LEU A 471 -28.69 -7.69 -35.50
CA LEU A 471 -28.64 -7.04 -36.82
C LEU A 471 -30.01 -6.47 -37.16
N ALA A 472 -30.09 -5.18 -37.46
CA ALA A 472 -31.26 -4.53 -38.03
C ALA A 472 -30.82 -3.59 -39.17
N TYR A 473 -31.58 -3.54 -40.27
CA TYR A 473 -31.33 -2.64 -41.41
C TYR A 473 -32.50 -1.67 -41.61
N THR A 474 -32.22 -0.43 -42.03
CA THR A 474 -33.24 0.51 -42.54
C THR A 474 -32.79 1.23 -43.82
N ALA A 475 -33.77 1.66 -44.61
CA ALA A 475 -33.72 1.78 -46.07
C ALA A 475 -33.25 3.13 -46.64
N SER A 476 -32.52 3.95 -45.91
CA SER A 476 -32.16 5.28 -46.42
C SER A 476 -30.89 5.80 -45.76
N ASN A 477 -29.78 5.64 -46.49
CA ASN A 477 -28.48 6.24 -46.25
C ASN A 477 -27.95 6.12 -44.80
N GLY A 478 -27.33 4.99 -44.48
CA GLY A 478 -26.60 4.82 -43.24
C GLY A 478 -25.41 3.89 -43.41
N PHE A 479 -24.22 4.39 -43.08
CA PHE A 479 -23.04 3.58 -42.80
C PHE A 479 -23.25 2.84 -41.47
N TYR A 480 -22.79 1.60 -41.37
CA TYR A 480 -22.78 0.83 -40.11
C TYR A 480 -21.34 0.51 -39.70
N TYR A 481 -21.08 0.56 -38.38
CA TYR A 481 -19.80 0.26 -37.72
C TYR A 481 -20.07 -0.76 -36.62
N GLU A 482 -19.36 -1.89 -36.64
CA GLU A 482 -19.23 -2.76 -35.47
C GLU A 482 -17.91 -3.55 -35.55
N GLU A 483 -17.32 -3.80 -34.38
CA GLU A 483 -15.99 -4.37 -34.17
C GLU A 483 -16.12 -5.62 -33.29
N ASN A 484 -15.56 -6.75 -33.71
CA ASN A 484 -15.33 -7.89 -32.83
C ASN A 484 -13.82 -8.11 -32.64
N ASN A 485 -13.42 -8.97 -31.69
CA ASN A 485 -12.05 -9.17 -31.20
C ASN A 485 -10.98 -9.61 -32.25
N SER A 486 -11.28 -9.54 -33.54
CA SER A 486 -10.32 -9.75 -34.63
C SER A 486 -10.27 -8.59 -35.64
N GLY A 487 -11.00 -7.48 -35.44
CA GLY A 487 -10.78 -6.22 -36.14
C GLY A 487 -11.07 -6.16 -37.66
N GLN A 488 -11.81 -7.10 -38.26
CA GLN A 488 -12.12 -7.05 -39.70
C GLN A 488 -13.35 -6.17 -40.03
N LYS A 489 -13.18 -5.21 -40.94
CA LYS A 489 -14.21 -4.31 -41.48
C LYS A 489 -14.63 -4.76 -42.89
N LEU A 490 -15.93 -4.80 -43.17
CA LEU A 490 -16.47 -5.08 -44.51
C LEU A 490 -17.16 -3.83 -45.07
N HIS A 491 -16.75 -3.35 -46.25
CA HIS A 491 -17.48 -2.33 -47.02
C HIS A 491 -17.98 -2.98 -48.32
N LEU A 492 -19.28 -2.88 -48.61
CA LEU A 492 -19.85 -3.21 -49.92
C LEU A 492 -20.66 -2.02 -50.46
N TYR A 493 -20.45 -1.71 -51.74
CA TYR A 493 -21.31 -0.85 -52.56
C TYR A 493 -21.76 -1.63 -53.78
N LEU A 494 -23.03 -1.51 -54.18
CA LEU A 494 -23.39 -1.72 -55.58
C LEU A 494 -24.61 -0.89 -56.02
N LEU A 495 -24.52 -0.47 -57.28
CA LEU A 495 -25.43 0.39 -58.03
C LEU A 495 -26.62 -0.38 -58.64
N GLY A 496 -27.78 0.28 -58.66
CA GLY A 496 -28.58 0.43 -59.89
C GLY A 496 -29.67 -0.61 -60.20
N GLY A 497 -30.88 -0.36 -59.70
CA GLY A 497 -32.15 -0.89 -60.22
C GLY A 497 -33.32 -0.15 -59.58
N SER A 498 -34.39 0.17 -60.33
CA SER A 498 -35.58 0.82 -59.77
C SER A 498 -36.39 -0.19 -58.96
N VAL A 499 -36.17 -0.19 -57.64
CA VAL A 499 -36.90 -0.97 -56.65
C VAL A 499 -38.05 -0.10 -56.13
N LYS A 500 -39.24 -0.67 -55.89
CA LYS A 500 -40.27 0.05 -55.11
C LYS A 500 -39.64 0.45 -53.77
N GLU A 501 -39.68 1.72 -53.41
CA GLU A 501 -39.05 2.21 -52.20
C GLU A 501 -39.80 1.68 -50.97
N LYS A 502 -39.09 1.18 -49.96
CA LYS A 502 -39.71 0.84 -48.68
C LYS A 502 -40.03 2.14 -47.95
N GLN A 503 -41.31 2.47 -47.79
CA GLN A 503 -41.70 3.53 -46.86
C GLN A 503 -41.57 3.00 -45.42
N SER A 504 -41.00 3.81 -44.54
CA SER A 504 -40.81 3.46 -43.12
C SER A 504 -41.60 4.44 -42.25
N PRO A 505 -42.94 4.43 -42.31
CA PRO A 505 -43.76 5.34 -41.54
C PRO A 505 -43.62 5.05 -40.04
N TYR A 506 -43.58 6.08 -39.21
CA TYR A 506 -43.54 5.96 -37.76
C TYR A 506 -44.35 7.07 -37.09
N PHE A 507 -44.73 6.86 -35.84
CA PHE A 507 -45.40 7.86 -35.04
C PHE A 507 -44.39 8.65 -34.19
N GLU A 508 -44.60 9.96 -34.11
CA GLU A 508 -43.93 10.79 -33.09
C GLU A 508 -44.97 11.41 -32.15
N PRO A 509 -44.89 11.13 -30.83
CA PRO A 509 -44.02 10.12 -30.20
C PRO A 509 -44.45 8.68 -30.53
N ASN A 510 -43.52 7.72 -30.51
CA ASN A 510 -43.82 6.29 -30.75
C ASN A 510 -44.37 5.57 -29.50
N THR A 511 -44.40 6.27 -28.37
CA THR A 511 -45.00 5.82 -27.11
C THR A 511 -45.79 6.98 -26.50
N VAL A 512 -46.96 6.69 -25.94
CA VAL A 512 -47.79 7.62 -25.19
C VAL A 512 -48.03 7.04 -23.81
N ASP A 513 -47.57 7.72 -22.77
CA ASP A 513 -47.92 7.38 -21.39
C ASP A 513 -49.21 8.13 -21.02
N TYR A 514 -50.21 7.38 -20.58
CA TYR A 514 -51.52 7.89 -20.20
C TYR A 514 -51.79 7.56 -18.73
N ASP A 515 -51.85 8.59 -17.89
CA ASP A 515 -52.22 8.45 -16.48
C ASP A 515 -53.74 8.33 -16.37
N PHE A 516 -54.21 7.13 -16.03
CA PHE A 516 -55.63 6.83 -15.92
C PHE A 516 -56.28 7.50 -14.71
N ASP A 517 -55.52 7.72 -13.63
CA ASP A 517 -56.02 8.30 -12.38
C ASP A 517 -56.24 9.81 -12.54
N VAL A 518 -55.44 10.48 -13.39
CA VAL A 518 -55.58 11.90 -13.68
C VAL A 518 -56.63 12.19 -14.75
N ASN A 519 -56.71 11.36 -15.80
CA ASN A 519 -57.48 11.68 -17.01
C ASN A 519 -58.77 10.86 -17.19
N GLY A 520 -58.94 9.75 -16.44
CA GLY A 520 -60.07 8.84 -16.57
C GLY A 520 -60.17 8.16 -17.94
N ALA A 521 -61.27 7.45 -18.20
CA ALA A 521 -61.57 6.91 -19.53
C ALA A 521 -61.99 8.05 -20.48
N GLY A 522 -61.40 8.10 -21.69
CA GLY A 522 -61.62 9.23 -22.60
C GLY A 522 -60.81 9.17 -23.89
N VAL A 523 -61.10 10.08 -24.82
CA VAL A 523 -60.38 10.20 -26.09
C VAL A 523 -59.02 10.85 -25.85
N LEU A 524 -57.96 10.25 -26.40
CA LEU A 524 -56.60 10.77 -26.32
C LEU A 524 -56.53 12.15 -27.02
N ALA A 525 -56.36 13.21 -26.22
CA ALA A 525 -56.44 14.59 -26.71
C ALA A 525 -55.29 14.96 -27.67
N ASN A 526 -54.09 14.44 -27.43
CA ASN A 526 -52.91 14.66 -28.27
C ASN A 526 -52.46 13.34 -28.89
N LYS A 527 -53.00 13.01 -30.06
CA LYS A 527 -52.61 11.79 -30.77
C LYS A 527 -51.20 11.94 -31.38
N PRO A 528 -50.38 10.88 -31.35
CA PRO A 528 -49.13 10.85 -32.10
C PRO A 528 -49.35 11.17 -33.57
N THR A 529 -48.40 11.90 -34.15
CA THR A 529 -48.45 12.29 -35.56
C THR A 529 -47.75 11.21 -36.39
N LEU A 530 -48.43 10.66 -37.39
CA LEU A 530 -47.81 9.76 -38.37
C LEU A 530 -46.87 10.56 -39.28
N LYS A 531 -45.60 10.17 -39.31
CA LYS A 531 -44.53 10.75 -40.11
C LYS A 531 -44.05 9.75 -41.16
N ASP A 532 -43.51 10.28 -42.25
CA ASP A 532 -42.88 9.53 -43.34
C ASP A 532 -43.76 8.46 -44.04
N ALA A 533 -45.08 8.57 -43.89
CA ALA A 533 -46.06 7.91 -44.73
C ALA A 533 -46.00 8.48 -46.16
N ARG A 534 -45.76 7.61 -47.15
CA ARG A 534 -45.69 7.98 -48.58
C ARG A 534 -46.93 7.56 -49.35
N THR A 535 -47.74 6.66 -48.78
CA THR A 535 -49.09 6.31 -49.27
C THR A 535 -50.15 6.54 -48.19
N ASN A 536 -51.43 6.41 -48.55
CA ASN A 536 -52.54 6.64 -47.60
C ASN A 536 -52.70 5.48 -46.62
N VAL A 537 -53.15 5.80 -45.39
CA VAL A 537 -53.53 4.80 -44.39
C VAL A 537 -54.85 4.15 -44.81
N SER A 538 -54.84 2.83 -44.98
CA SER A 538 -56.01 2.05 -45.39
C SER A 538 -56.79 1.46 -44.23
N SER A 539 -56.16 1.26 -43.06
CA SER A 539 -56.87 0.81 -41.85
C SER A 539 -56.11 1.10 -40.55
N TRP A 540 -56.86 1.10 -39.44
CA TRP A 540 -56.35 1.23 -38.07
C TRP A 540 -56.77 0.05 -37.21
N GLU A 541 -55.90 -0.38 -36.29
CA GLU A 541 -56.14 -1.53 -35.42
C GLU A 541 -55.56 -1.28 -34.02
N SER A 542 -56.19 -1.84 -32.98
CA SER A 542 -55.64 -1.85 -31.62
C SER A 542 -55.42 -3.30 -31.17
N SER A 543 -54.24 -3.59 -30.60
CA SER A 543 -53.91 -4.91 -30.05
C SER A 543 -54.70 -5.26 -28.79
N SER A 544 -55.30 -4.27 -28.12
CA SER A 544 -56.11 -4.47 -26.92
C SER A 544 -57.21 -3.42 -26.84
N PRO A 545 -58.32 -3.58 -27.60
CA PRO A 545 -59.43 -2.62 -27.62
C PRO A 545 -60.08 -2.38 -26.26
N ALA A 546 -59.96 -3.34 -25.33
CA ALA A 546 -60.43 -3.20 -23.94
C ALA A 546 -59.58 -2.25 -23.10
N VAL A 547 -58.31 -2.01 -23.46
CA VAL A 547 -57.40 -1.04 -22.82
C VAL A 547 -57.47 0.30 -23.55
N ALA A 548 -57.33 0.28 -24.88
CA ALA A 548 -57.55 1.45 -25.74
C ALA A 548 -58.07 1.02 -27.12
N SER A 549 -59.14 1.65 -27.62
CA SER A 549 -59.73 1.36 -28.95
C SER A 549 -59.44 2.47 -29.95
N VAL A 550 -59.26 2.13 -31.24
CA VAL A 550 -59.03 3.10 -32.33
C VAL A 550 -60.17 3.07 -33.37
N ASP A 551 -60.58 4.24 -33.87
CA ASP A 551 -61.57 4.37 -34.95
C ASP A 551 -60.94 4.42 -36.36
N ALA A 552 -61.78 4.40 -37.40
CA ALA A 552 -61.31 4.44 -38.80
C ALA A 552 -60.57 5.74 -39.19
N SER A 553 -60.67 6.78 -38.37
CA SER A 553 -59.97 8.06 -38.56
C SER A 553 -58.68 8.17 -37.72
N GLY A 554 -58.31 7.09 -37.01
CA GLY A 554 -57.13 7.04 -36.16
C GLY A 554 -57.27 7.76 -34.81
N ASN A 555 -58.50 7.99 -34.32
CA ASN A 555 -58.71 8.55 -32.99
C ASN A 555 -58.78 7.42 -31.96
N VAL A 556 -58.07 7.58 -30.83
CA VAL A 556 -57.93 6.55 -29.80
C VAL A 556 -58.66 6.92 -28.53
N THR A 557 -59.44 5.98 -27.99
CA THR A 557 -60.16 6.11 -26.71
C THR A 557 -59.60 5.13 -25.70
N VAL A 558 -59.21 5.61 -24.53
CA VAL A 558 -58.67 4.84 -23.40
C VAL A 558 -59.79 4.40 -22.47
N HIS A 559 -59.75 3.14 -22.03
CA HIS A 559 -60.82 2.52 -21.22
C HIS A 559 -60.37 2.04 -19.84
N GLN A 560 -59.16 1.50 -19.70
CA GLN A 560 -58.62 1.00 -18.41
C GLN A 560 -57.09 0.89 -18.42
N VAL A 561 -56.49 0.69 -17.24
CA VAL A 561 -55.05 0.45 -17.03
C VAL A 561 -54.57 -0.79 -17.80
N GLY A 562 -53.40 -0.70 -18.43
CA GLY A 562 -52.82 -1.74 -19.27
C GLY A 562 -51.95 -1.15 -20.39
N SER A 563 -51.52 -1.97 -21.34
CA SER A 563 -50.80 -1.50 -22.53
C SER A 563 -51.55 -1.94 -23.79
N ALA A 564 -51.65 -1.06 -24.78
CA ALA A 564 -52.20 -1.36 -26.10
C ALA A 564 -51.31 -0.77 -27.19
N THR A 565 -51.21 -1.47 -28.31
CA THR A 565 -50.48 -1.00 -29.49
C THR A 565 -51.48 -0.62 -30.56
N ILE A 566 -51.35 0.60 -31.08
CA ILE A 566 -52.19 1.15 -32.15
C ILE A 566 -51.41 1.08 -33.45
N THR A 567 -51.99 0.43 -34.46
CA THR A 567 -51.36 0.14 -35.74
C THR A 567 -52.11 0.85 -36.88
N ALA A 568 -51.40 1.64 -37.67
CA ALA A 568 -51.87 2.15 -38.97
C ALA A 568 -51.27 1.30 -40.09
N LYS A 569 -52.10 0.79 -41.00
CA LYS A 569 -51.66 0.04 -42.20
C LYS A 569 -51.79 0.92 -43.44
N LEU A 570 -50.75 0.96 -44.26
CA LEU A 570 -50.64 1.76 -45.49
C LEU A 570 -50.59 0.83 -46.70
N ASP A 571 -51.30 1.17 -47.77
CA ASP A 571 -51.34 0.37 -48.99
C ASP A 571 -50.06 0.50 -49.81
N SER A 572 -49.72 -0.54 -50.58
CA SER A 572 -48.67 -0.47 -51.60
C SER A 572 -49.14 0.25 -52.86
N ASP A 573 -48.25 0.96 -53.54
CA ASP A 573 -48.49 1.53 -54.88
C ASP A 573 -47.35 1.20 -55.87
N ASP A 574 -47.32 1.84 -57.03
CA ASP A 574 -46.32 1.61 -58.06
C ASP A 574 -44.90 2.07 -57.68
N THR A 575 -44.78 2.93 -56.67
CA THR A 575 -43.52 3.55 -56.21
C THR A 575 -43.07 3.03 -54.84
N TYR A 576 -44.00 2.71 -53.93
CA TYR A 576 -43.74 2.33 -52.54
C TYR A 576 -44.39 0.99 -52.16
N TYR A 577 -43.68 0.18 -51.36
CA TYR A 577 -44.28 -1.00 -50.74
C TYR A 577 -45.30 -0.60 -49.66
N GLY A 578 -46.28 -1.46 -49.40
CA GLY A 578 -47.19 -1.29 -48.27
C GLY A 578 -46.40 -1.37 -46.96
N ALA A 579 -46.85 -0.65 -45.94
CA ALA A 579 -46.13 -0.57 -44.67
C ALA A 579 -47.10 -0.44 -43.52
N THR A 580 -46.61 -0.64 -42.30
CA THR A 580 -47.37 -0.36 -41.09
C THR A 580 -46.55 0.56 -40.20
N ALA A 581 -47.23 1.40 -39.43
CA ALA A 581 -46.65 2.18 -38.35
C ALA A 581 -47.40 1.85 -37.07
N THR A 582 -46.69 1.77 -35.95
CA THR A 582 -47.31 1.51 -34.65
C THR A 582 -46.85 2.52 -33.61
N TYR A 583 -47.69 2.77 -32.62
CA TYR A 583 -47.29 3.39 -31.37
C TYR A 583 -47.92 2.65 -30.20
N THR A 584 -47.22 2.63 -29.07
CA THR A 584 -47.72 2.00 -27.84
C THR A 584 -48.34 3.04 -26.94
N ILE A 585 -49.53 2.77 -26.43
CA ILE A 585 -50.12 3.51 -25.32
C ILE A 585 -49.96 2.70 -24.04
N ASN A 586 -49.21 3.24 -23.08
CA ASN A 586 -49.08 2.67 -21.75
C ASN A 586 -50.01 3.42 -20.81
N VAL A 587 -51.10 2.76 -20.43
CA VAL A 587 -52.08 3.28 -19.49
C VAL A 587 -51.68 2.82 -18.10
N THR A 588 -51.14 3.72 -17.28
CA THR A 588 -50.63 3.40 -15.94
C THR A 588 -51.53 3.97 -14.84
N SER A 589 -51.42 3.36 -13.66
CA SER A 589 -51.89 3.87 -12.37
C SER A 589 -50.72 3.71 -11.40
N ALA A 590 -50.44 4.70 -10.54
CA ALA A 590 -49.24 4.69 -9.68
C ALA A 590 -49.61 4.99 -8.22
N THR A 591 -49.03 4.33 -7.19
CA THR A 591 -47.58 4.22 -7.00
C THR A 591 -47.16 3.11 -5.98
N VAL A 592 -46.06 2.41 -6.28
CA VAL A 592 -45.24 1.65 -5.31
C VAL A 592 -44.24 2.62 -4.66
N GLN A 593 -44.07 2.57 -3.33
CA GLN A 593 -43.21 3.50 -2.59
C GLN A 593 -41.83 2.89 -2.29
N THR A 594 -40.79 3.72 -2.40
CA THR A 594 -39.41 3.35 -2.03
C THR A 594 -39.09 3.90 -0.65
N TRP A 595 -38.53 3.04 0.19
CA TRP A 595 -38.11 3.34 1.55
C TRP A 595 -36.60 3.11 1.66
N TYR A 596 -35.87 4.13 2.07
CA TYR A 596 -34.42 4.13 2.25
C TYR A 596 -34.10 4.02 3.74
N LYS A 597 -33.07 3.28 4.10
CA LYS A 597 -32.58 3.22 5.48
C LYS A 597 -32.25 4.63 5.97
N ALA A 598 -32.80 5.04 7.11
CA ALA A 598 -32.64 6.37 7.65
C ALA A 598 -31.37 6.49 8.51
N ASP A 599 -30.72 7.66 8.44
CA ASP A 599 -29.58 8.04 9.29
C ASP A 599 -29.99 8.95 10.45
N GLU A 600 -31.21 9.50 10.41
CA GLU A 600 -31.75 10.37 11.45
C GLU A 600 -33.28 10.25 11.52
N MET A 601 -33.83 10.67 12.66
CA MET A 601 -35.26 10.66 12.91
C MET A 601 -35.81 12.09 12.98
N VAL A 602 -36.67 12.44 12.02
CA VAL A 602 -37.26 13.78 11.88
C VAL A 602 -38.69 13.74 12.39
N ALA A 603 -39.02 14.63 13.33
CA ALA A 603 -40.37 14.73 13.88
C ALA A 603 -41.42 14.97 12.78
N GLY A 604 -42.52 14.22 12.82
CA GLY A 604 -43.59 14.26 11.84
C GLY A 604 -43.40 13.32 10.64
N GLN A 605 -42.21 12.73 10.44
CA GLN A 605 -41.97 11.81 9.33
C GLN A 605 -42.35 10.37 9.64
N THR A 606 -42.59 9.60 8.58
CA THR A 606 -42.99 8.18 8.66
C THR A 606 -41.83 7.24 8.37
N TYR A 607 -41.78 6.13 9.12
CA TYR A 607 -40.72 5.14 9.10
C TYR A 607 -41.27 3.70 9.12
N LEU A 608 -40.53 2.76 8.55
CA LEU A 608 -40.64 1.32 8.84
C LEU A 608 -39.58 0.95 9.88
N VAL A 609 -39.95 0.14 10.87
CA VAL A 609 -39.02 -0.43 11.85
C VAL A 609 -38.70 -1.87 11.44
N VAL A 610 -37.49 -2.14 10.96
CA VAL A 610 -37.17 -3.41 10.29
C VAL A 610 -36.01 -4.12 10.97
N SER A 611 -36.13 -5.42 11.21
CA SER A 611 -35.07 -6.28 11.75
C SER A 611 -35.15 -7.67 11.11
N ASN A 612 -34.01 -8.24 10.72
CA ASN A 612 -33.90 -9.58 10.11
C ASN A 612 -34.89 -9.86 8.95
N GLY A 613 -35.19 -8.84 8.12
CA GLY A 613 -36.11 -8.97 6.98
C GLY A 613 -37.61 -8.89 7.35
N TYR A 614 -37.93 -8.42 8.55
CA TYR A 614 -39.31 -8.24 9.00
C TYR A 614 -39.54 -6.81 9.52
N ALA A 615 -40.62 -6.18 9.08
CA ALA A 615 -41.11 -4.89 9.55
C ALA A 615 -42.06 -5.06 10.74
N LEU A 616 -41.92 -4.21 11.76
CA LEU A 616 -42.76 -4.19 12.95
C LEU A 616 -44.18 -3.73 12.59
N GLN A 617 -45.16 -4.58 12.89
CA GLN A 617 -46.55 -4.34 12.59
C GLN A 617 -47.36 -4.09 13.87
N ASN A 618 -48.17 -3.04 13.86
CA ASN A 618 -49.26 -2.84 14.82
C ASN A 618 -50.50 -3.60 14.34
N ASN A 619 -50.80 -4.74 14.96
CA ASN A 619 -52.01 -5.52 14.68
C ASN A 619 -53.07 -5.21 15.74
N ASN A 620 -53.68 -4.01 15.66
CA ASN A 620 -54.71 -3.52 16.57
C ASN A 620 -54.30 -3.57 18.07
N GLY A 621 -53.10 -3.06 18.39
CA GLY A 621 -52.57 -3.01 19.76
C GLY A 621 -51.70 -4.22 20.15
N SER A 622 -51.59 -5.23 19.29
CA SER A 622 -50.66 -6.36 19.46
C SER A 622 -49.45 -6.23 18.53
N VAL A 623 -48.29 -6.68 19.00
CA VAL A 623 -47.04 -6.71 18.20
C VAL A 623 -47.10 -7.86 17.20
N ALA A 624 -46.94 -7.56 15.92
CA ALA A 624 -46.80 -8.54 14.84
C ALA A 624 -45.61 -8.18 13.94
N ALA A 625 -45.37 -8.98 12.91
CA ALA A 625 -44.29 -8.79 11.95
C ALA A 625 -44.77 -9.06 10.52
N THR A 626 -44.34 -8.21 9.58
CA THR A 626 -44.58 -8.36 8.14
C THR A 626 -43.25 -8.57 7.45
N ALA A 627 -43.11 -9.63 6.64
CA ALA A 627 -41.88 -9.86 5.88
C ALA A 627 -41.65 -8.75 4.85
N VAL A 628 -40.41 -8.27 4.73
CA VAL A 628 -39.99 -7.25 3.77
C VAL A 628 -38.66 -7.66 3.12
N THR A 629 -38.52 -7.37 1.83
CA THR A 629 -37.26 -7.59 1.12
C THR A 629 -36.42 -6.33 1.17
N VAL A 630 -35.24 -6.43 1.79
CA VAL A 630 -34.24 -5.36 1.82
C VAL A 630 -33.18 -5.67 0.78
N SER A 631 -32.93 -4.76 -0.15
CA SER A 631 -31.87 -4.85 -1.15
C SER A 631 -31.07 -3.55 -1.14
N ASN A 632 -29.77 -3.63 -0.85
CA ASN A 632 -28.87 -2.46 -0.78
C ASN A 632 -29.43 -1.29 0.06
N ASP A 633 -29.90 -1.59 1.28
CA ASP A 633 -30.52 -0.61 2.19
C ASP A 633 -31.79 0.09 1.65
N ILE A 634 -32.41 -0.49 0.63
CA ILE A 634 -33.65 -0.03 0.02
C ILE A 634 -34.73 -1.10 0.16
N ILE A 635 -35.94 -0.66 0.48
CA ILE A 635 -37.16 -1.47 0.49
C ILE A 635 -38.14 -0.83 -0.49
N THR A 636 -38.59 -1.58 -1.49
CA THR A 636 -39.60 -1.13 -2.44
C THR A 636 -40.89 -1.88 -2.15
N LEU A 637 -41.85 -1.22 -1.49
CA LEU A 637 -43.15 -1.82 -1.17
C LEU A 637 -44.22 -0.74 -0.98
N ASN A 638 -45.47 -1.08 -1.30
CA ASN A 638 -46.61 -0.29 -0.87
C ASN A 638 -46.95 -0.66 0.57
N ALA A 639 -46.57 0.18 1.53
CA ALA A 639 -46.60 -0.17 2.95
C ALA A 639 -48.03 -0.08 3.50
N PRO A 640 -48.60 -1.16 4.08
CA PRO A 640 -49.87 -1.03 4.77
C PRO A 640 -49.71 -0.12 5.99
N ALA A 641 -50.75 0.67 6.31
CA ALA A 641 -50.76 1.58 7.45
C ALA A 641 -50.35 0.91 8.78
N ALA A 642 -50.55 -0.40 8.92
CA ALA A 642 -50.17 -1.19 10.08
C ALA A 642 -48.66 -1.28 10.35
N ILE A 643 -47.79 -1.06 9.33
CA ILE A 643 -46.33 -1.11 9.49
C ILE A 643 -45.65 0.27 9.40
N ILE A 644 -46.43 1.33 9.18
CA ILE A 644 -45.92 2.70 9.04
C ILE A 644 -45.97 3.39 10.42
N TRP A 645 -44.82 3.81 10.93
CA TRP A 645 -44.69 4.47 12.22
C TRP A 645 -44.32 5.94 12.06
N THR A 646 -44.99 6.85 12.75
CA THR A 646 -44.78 8.30 12.67
C THR A 646 -43.93 8.79 13.85
N ALA A 647 -42.87 9.53 13.55
CA ALA A 647 -41.99 10.16 14.52
C ALA A 647 -42.67 11.33 15.23
N THR A 648 -42.50 11.39 16.55
CA THR A 648 -42.97 12.50 17.39
C THR A 648 -41.83 13.47 17.71
N SER A 649 -42.14 14.67 18.24
CA SER A 649 -41.16 15.70 18.59
C SER A 649 -40.17 15.32 19.70
N GLY A 650 -40.33 14.15 20.33
CA GLY A 650 -39.44 13.62 21.38
C GLY A 650 -38.60 12.42 20.92
N SER A 651 -38.41 12.23 19.61
CA SER A 651 -37.66 11.10 19.02
C SER A 651 -38.27 9.70 19.31
N GLU A 652 -39.57 9.63 19.59
CA GLU A 652 -40.34 8.38 19.74
C GLU A 652 -41.20 8.10 18.51
N LEU A 653 -41.40 6.82 18.14
CA LEU A 653 -42.29 6.41 17.05
C LEU A 653 -43.69 6.01 17.54
N THR A 654 -44.71 6.37 16.78
CA THR A 654 -46.11 6.04 17.05
C THR A 654 -46.80 5.43 15.85
N ASN A 655 -47.74 4.52 16.06
CA ASN A 655 -48.67 4.04 15.03
C ASN A 655 -50.09 4.15 15.59
N ASN A 656 -50.98 4.86 14.90
CA ASN A 656 -52.33 5.17 15.38
C ASN A 656 -52.36 5.80 16.80
N SER A 657 -51.44 6.73 17.09
CA SER A 657 -51.25 7.37 18.41
C SER A 657 -50.83 6.44 19.57
N GLN A 658 -50.48 5.18 19.27
CA GLN A 658 -49.98 4.22 20.25
C GLN A 658 -48.46 4.06 20.14
N TYR A 659 -47.82 3.74 21.28
CA TYR A 659 -46.37 3.68 21.45
C TYR A 659 -45.93 2.26 21.76
N LEU A 660 -44.72 1.89 21.31
CA LEU A 660 -44.06 0.65 21.66
C LEU A 660 -43.55 0.68 23.11
N ARG A 661 -43.71 -0.42 23.87
CA ARG A 661 -43.40 -0.48 25.31
C ARG A 661 -42.84 -1.83 25.73
N ARG A 662 -42.06 -1.81 26.81
CA ARG A 662 -41.71 -2.99 27.60
C ARG A 662 -42.64 -3.13 28.80
N SER A 663 -43.21 -4.31 29.00
CA SER A 663 -43.95 -4.69 30.22
C SER A 663 -43.08 -5.64 31.06
N SER A 664 -42.89 -5.32 32.34
CA SER A 664 -42.26 -6.24 33.30
C SER A 664 -43.34 -6.96 34.10
N SER A 665 -43.45 -8.28 33.98
CA SER A 665 -44.26 -9.06 34.92
C SER A 665 -43.51 -9.18 36.24
N SER A 666 -43.94 -8.47 37.27
CA SER A 666 -43.50 -8.73 38.65
C SER A 666 -44.22 -10.00 39.14
N SER A 667 -43.59 -11.16 39.03
CA SER A 667 -44.04 -12.34 39.80
C SER A 667 -43.58 -12.17 41.24
N SER A 668 -44.54 -11.89 42.11
CA SER A 668 -44.41 -11.92 43.56
C SER A 668 -44.13 -13.35 44.05
N GLY A 669 -43.03 -13.54 44.78
CA GLY A 669 -42.85 -14.63 45.74
C GLY A 669 -42.14 -15.90 45.23
N GLY A 670 -40.91 -16.11 45.67
CA GLY A 670 -40.21 -17.40 45.56
C GLY A 670 -38.70 -17.23 45.35
N TRP A 671 -37.90 -17.65 46.33
CA TRP A 671 -36.43 -17.67 46.23
C TRP A 671 -35.99 -18.70 45.17
N GLY A 672 -35.30 -18.24 44.13
CA GLY A 672 -34.55 -19.07 43.18
C GLY A 672 -35.11 -19.08 41.75
N GLY A 673 -34.57 -18.21 40.88
CA GLY A 673 -34.84 -18.21 39.44
C GLY A 673 -34.61 -16.85 38.78
N TRP A 674 -33.40 -16.60 38.29
CA TRP A 674 -33.12 -15.45 37.41
C TRP A 674 -33.69 -15.74 36.01
N GLY A 675 -34.76 -15.05 35.63
CA GLY A 675 -35.37 -15.19 34.31
C GLY A 675 -36.74 -14.53 34.19
N GLY A 676 -36.86 -13.24 34.49
CA GLY A 676 -38.08 -12.48 34.17
C GLY A 676 -38.16 -12.21 32.67
N SER A 677 -39.16 -12.77 31.98
CA SER A 677 -39.44 -12.47 30.57
C SER A 677 -39.99 -11.05 30.43
N SER A 678 -39.24 -10.16 29.80
CA SER A 678 -39.75 -8.83 29.42
C SER A 678 -40.61 -8.99 28.16
N SER A 679 -41.86 -8.54 28.17
CA SER A 679 -42.75 -8.61 26.99
C SER A 679 -42.86 -7.26 26.27
N LEU A 680 -42.93 -7.31 24.94
CA LEU A 680 -43.12 -6.15 24.07
C LEU A 680 -44.63 -5.91 23.85
N SER A 681 -45.09 -4.67 23.92
CA SER A 681 -46.52 -4.30 23.82
C SER A 681 -46.72 -2.94 23.13
N ILE A 682 -47.92 -2.68 22.60
CA ILE A 682 -48.30 -1.40 21.96
C ILE A 682 -49.46 -0.77 22.76
N GLY A 683 -49.37 0.52 23.11
CA GLY A 683 -50.45 1.20 23.85
C GLY A 683 -50.26 2.71 24.12
N ASP A 684 -51.24 3.35 24.76
CA ASP A 684 -51.38 4.81 24.96
C ASP A 684 -50.39 5.43 25.93
N LYS A 685 -49.73 6.54 25.59
CA LYS A 685 -48.60 7.16 26.34
C LYS A 685 -48.76 7.10 27.87
N SER A 686 -47.89 6.34 28.54
CA SER A 686 -47.89 6.22 30.01
C SER A 686 -47.24 7.46 30.62
N SER A 687 -47.89 8.09 31.60
CA SER A 687 -47.40 9.31 32.25
C SER A 687 -46.38 9.06 33.37
N THR A 688 -45.99 7.81 33.66
CA THR A 688 -45.29 7.47 34.93
C THR A 688 -43.97 6.69 34.83
N ALA A 689 -43.29 6.59 33.67
CA ALA A 689 -41.92 6.05 33.65
C ALA A 689 -41.11 6.50 32.44
N SER A 690 -40.09 7.33 32.67
CA SER A 690 -39.08 7.74 31.69
C SER A 690 -38.24 6.57 31.13
N ASN A 691 -38.21 5.41 31.80
CA ASN A 691 -37.30 4.29 31.48
C ASN A 691 -37.89 3.22 30.55
N ASN A 692 -39.04 3.48 29.93
CA ASN A 692 -39.72 2.54 29.03
C ASN A 692 -39.96 3.11 27.62
N GLN A 693 -39.28 4.20 27.26
CA GLN A 693 -39.44 4.91 25.98
C GLN A 693 -38.40 4.45 24.97
N TRP A 694 -38.81 4.15 23.74
CA TRP A 694 -37.89 3.85 22.64
C TRP A 694 -37.51 5.13 21.91
N THR A 695 -36.21 5.32 21.72
CA THR A 695 -35.58 6.49 21.10
C THR A 695 -34.59 6.06 20.03
N TYR A 696 -34.39 6.91 19.02
CA TYR A 696 -33.30 6.73 18.07
C TYR A 696 -32.02 7.35 18.65
N ASN A 697 -30.99 6.53 18.90
CA ASN A 697 -29.75 6.98 19.55
C ASN A 697 -28.71 7.53 18.55
N ALA A 698 -27.60 8.06 19.07
CA ALA A 698 -26.51 8.64 18.28
C ALA A 698 -25.77 7.63 17.39
N ASP A 699 -25.95 6.32 17.62
CA ASP A 699 -25.40 5.24 16.81
C ASP A 699 -26.37 4.77 15.71
N ASN A 700 -27.41 5.55 15.41
CA ASN A 700 -28.42 5.28 14.40
C ASN A 700 -29.28 4.02 14.67
N ASN A 701 -29.48 3.69 15.96
CA ASN A 701 -30.23 2.52 16.40
C ASN A 701 -31.51 2.91 17.15
N TYR A 702 -32.59 2.16 16.92
CA TYR A 702 -33.84 2.33 17.69
C TYR A 702 -33.79 1.51 18.99
N VAL A 703 -33.55 2.19 20.12
CA VAL A 703 -33.23 1.60 21.44
C VAL A 703 -34.05 2.23 22.56
N MET A 704 -34.33 1.50 23.63
CA MET A 704 -35.06 2.04 24.80
C MET A 704 -34.12 2.74 25.81
N SER A 705 -32.88 2.27 25.85
CA SER A 705 -31.72 2.86 26.53
C SER A 705 -30.47 2.20 25.95
N ASP A 706 -29.28 2.58 26.40
CA ASP A 706 -28.02 1.89 26.05
C ASP A 706 -28.01 0.40 26.46
N THR A 707 -29.03 -0.03 27.22
CA THR A 707 -29.15 -1.38 27.78
C THR A 707 -30.13 -2.27 27.02
N TYR A 708 -31.08 -1.74 26.23
CA TYR A 708 -32.16 -2.55 25.66
C TYR A 708 -32.38 -2.30 24.16
N TYR A 709 -32.24 -3.36 23.36
CA TYR A 709 -32.28 -3.37 21.90
C TYR A 709 -33.50 -4.13 21.38
N LEU A 710 -34.18 -3.59 20.37
CA LEU A 710 -35.32 -4.23 19.69
C LEU A 710 -34.82 -5.04 18.51
N TYR A 711 -35.30 -6.28 18.35
CA TYR A 711 -34.99 -7.08 17.16
C TYR A 711 -36.04 -8.12 16.86
N TYR A 712 -36.02 -8.64 15.63
CA TYR A 712 -36.82 -9.79 15.24
C TYR A 712 -36.05 -11.08 15.47
N SER A 713 -36.54 -11.90 16.40
CA SER A 713 -35.96 -13.22 16.69
C SER A 713 -36.55 -14.24 15.73
N THR A 714 -35.70 -14.84 14.88
CA THR A 714 -36.09 -15.93 13.98
C THR A 714 -36.43 -17.22 14.73
N SER A 715 -35.87 -17.43 15.93
CA SER A 715 -36.15 -18.60 16.76
C SER A 715 -37.53 -18.56 17.42
N SER A 716 -38.00 -17.37 17.82
CA SER A 716 -39.33 -17.18 18.40
C SER A 716 -40.36 -16.63 17.41
N ASN A 717 -39.93 -16.34 16.18
CA ASN A 717 -40.74 -15.75 15.10
C ASN A 717 -41.51 -14.50 15.55
N ALA A 718 -40.87 -13.65 16.35
CA ALA A 718 -41.47 -12.47 16.97
C ALA A 718 -40.44 -11.36 17.21
N PHE A 719 -40.92 -10.12 17.26
CA PHE A 719 -40.13 -9.01 17.79
C PHE A 719 -39.96 -9.16 19.30
N THR A 720 -38.72 -9.03 19.77
CA THR A 720 -38.34 -9.20 21.17
C THR A 720 -37.25 -8.21 21.58
N ILE A 721 -36.91 -8.21 22.88
CA ILE A 721 -35.98 -7.27 23.50
C ILE A 721 -34.72 -8.02 23.97
N SER A 722 -33.55 -7.49 23.64
CA SER A 722 -32.24 -8.00 24.07
C SER A 722 -31.53 -6.99 24.95
N THR A 723 -30.68 -7.46 25.87
CA THR A 723 -29.70 -6.62 26.58
C THR A 723 -28.28 -6.71 26.01
N SER A 724 -28.09 -7.50 24.95
CA SER A 724 -26.81 -7.69 24.28
C SER A 724 -26.73 -6.82 23.03
N GLN A 725 -25.69 -5.99 22.93
CA GLN A 725 -25.39 -5.13 21.80
C GLN A 725 -24.63 -5.92 20.72
N SER A 726 -25.37 -6.58 19.83
CA SER A 726 -24.82 -7.21 18.63
C SER A 726 -25.52 -6.60 17.42
N SER A 727 -24.77 -6.07 16.46
CA SER A 727 -25.29 -5.38 15.27
C SER A 727 -26.25 -6.21 14.42
N SER A 728 -26.21 -7.55 14.52
CA SER A 728 -27.15 -8.46 13.86
C SER A 728 -28.51 -8.58 14.55
N HIS A 729 -28.68 -7.92 15.70
CA HIS A 729 -29.86 -8.02 16.56
C HIS A 729 -30.43 -6.63 16.90
N ILE A 730 -30.40 -5.67 15.98
CA ILE A 730 -30.97 -4.32 16.21
C ILE A 730 -31.90 -3.95 15.05
N ALA A 731 -33.03 -3.33 15.37
CA ALA A 731 -33.97 -2.81 14.38
C ALA A 731 -33.46 -1.49 13.77
N ALA A 732 -33.47 -1.42 12.44
CA ALA A 732 -33.16 -0.23 11.66
C ALA A 732 -34.45 0.49 11.23
N LEU A 733 -34.35 1.80 11.00
CA LEU A 733 -35.45 2.61 10.48
C LEU A 733 -35.29 2.82 8.97
N TYR A 734 -36.40 2.80 8.23
CA TYR A 734 -36.44 3.13 6.80
C TYR A 734 -37.48 4.22 6.56
N SER A 735 -37.14 5.28 5.83
CA SER A 735 -38.01 6.42 5.53
C SER A 735 -38.19 6.59 4.01
N THR A 736 -39.19 7.35 3.59
CA THR A 736 -39.40 7.69 2.17
C THR A 736 -38.44 8.76 1.65
N ILE A 737 -37.66 9.36 2.54
CA ILE A 737 -36.62 10.34 2.23
C ILE A 737 -35.32 9.57 2.00
N LYS A 738 -34.73 9.76 0.83
CA LYS A 738 -33.41 9.24 0.51
C LYS A 738 -32.37 9.99 1.34
N PRO A 739 -31.54 9.32 2.18
CA PRO A 739 -30.47 9.98 2.92
C PRO A 739 -29.48 10.64 1.96
N ALA A 740 -28.92 11.76 2.40
CA ALA A 740 -27.84 12.42 1.70
C ALA A 740 -26.61 11.48 1.63
N THR A 741 -26.00 11.40 0.46
CA THR A 741 -24.83 10.56 0.19
C THR A 741 -23.58 11.19 0.79
N SER A 742 -22.75 10.42 1.49
CA SER A 742 -21.48 10.93 2.02
C SER A 742 -20.47 11.18 0.90
N GLN A 743 -19.67 12.24 1.04
CA GLN A 743 -18.52 12.53 0.19
C GLN A 743 -17.25 12.19 0.98
N ASN A 744 -16.29 11.49 0.36
CA ASN A 744 -15.10 10.98 1.06
C ASN A 744 -13.86 11.78 0.65
N LEU A 745 -13.71 12.97 1.21
CA LEU A 745 -12.60 13.84 0.85
C LEU A 745 -11.27 13.28 1.35
N LYS A 746 -10.24 13.33 0.50
CA LYS A 746 -8.89 12.91 0.85
C LYS A 746 -7.84 13.76 0.13
N PHE A 747 -6.85 14.22 0.89
CA PHE A 747 -5.61 14.79 0.39
C PHE A 747 -4.58 13.70 0.08
N ALA A 748 -3.69 13.96 -0.89
CA ALA A 748 -2.61 13.03 -1.25
C ALA A 748 -1.60 12.86 -0.10
N ASN A 749 -1.27 13.95 0.60
CA ASN A 749 -0.40 13.94 1.78
C ASN A 749 -1.12 14.53 2.99
N SER A 750 -1.00 13.87 4.14
CA SER A 750 -1.45 14.34 5.46
C SER A 750 -0.67 15.58 5.94
N THR A 751 0.57 15.73 5.48
CA THR A 751 1.46 16.84 5.81
C THR A 751 2.16 17.35 4.55
N VAL A 752 2.30 18.66 4.43
CA VAL A 752 3.14 19.34 3.42
C VAL A 752 4.14 20.20 4.17
N ARG A 753 5.42 20.11 3.81
CA ARG A 753 6.49 20.86 4.44
C ARG A 753 7.20 21.71 3.40
N TRP A 754 7.27 23.02 3.65
CA TRP A 754 7.93 23.99 2.78
C TRP A 754 8.94 24.80 3.57
N THR A 755 10.05 25.13 2.92
CA THR A 755 11.12 25.93 3.53
C THR A 755 11.18 27.30 2.87
N VAL A 756 11.16 28.36 3.66
CA VAL A 756 11.20 29.77 3.20
C VAL A 756 12.44 30.50 3.71
N GLY A 757 13.06 31.32 2.86
CA GLY A 757 14.25 32.11 3.19
C GLY A 757 15.49 31.73 2.38
N GLU A 758 16.66 32.23 2.77
CA GLU A 758 17.92 32.01 2.05
C GLU A 758 18.29 30.51 2.03
N GLY A 759 18.21 29.89 0.84
CA GLY A 759 18.42 28.44 0.65
C GLY A 759 17.17 27.56 0.82
N GLY A 760 15.97 28.15 0.93
CA GLY A 760 14.69 27.42 0.91
C GLY A 760 14.03 27.39 -0.47
N ASP A 761 13.18 26.39 -0.70
CA ASP A 761 12.52 26.15 -1.99
C ASP A 761 11.28 27.04 -2.23
N HIS A 762 10.82 27.78 -1.22
CA HIS A 762 9.62 28.62 -1.28
C HIS A 762 9.90 30.04 -0.79
N VAL A 763 9.04 30.98 -1.15
CA VAL A 763 9.18 32.41 -0.84
C VAL A 763 7.89 32.91 -0.21
N LEU A 764 8.02 33.75 0.82
CA LEU A 764 6.87 34.42 1.42
C LEU A 764 6.19 35.36 0.42
N ASP A 765 4.91 35.61 0.64
CA ASP A 765 4.04 36.47 -0.16
C ASP A 765 3.88 36.04 -1.63
N GLN A 766 4.29 34.81 -1.98
CA GLN A 766 4.08 34.22 -3.31
C GLN A 766 2.87 33.28 -3.35
N PRO A 767 2.16 33.21 -4.49
CA PRO A 767 1.03 32.30 -4.66
C PRO A 767 1.50 30.88 -5.03
N TYR A 768 0.91 29.90 -4.38
CA TYR A 768 1.07 28.48 -4.62
C TYR A 768 -0.30 27.81 -4.79
N ALA A 769 -0.35 26.65 -5.43
CA ALA A 769 -1.58 25.86 -5.47
C ALA A 769 -1.79 25.13 -4.13
N VAL A 770 -3.02 25.15 -3.61
CA VAL A 770 -3.42 24.20 -2.56
C VAL A 770 -3.32 22.77 -3.08
N GLN A 771 -3.08 21.82 -2.19
CA GLN A 771 -3.05 20.41 -2.57
C GLN A 771 -4.41 19.98 -3.15
N THR A 772 -4.40 19.22 -4.24
CA THR A 772 -5.64 18.70 -4.85
C THR A 772 -6.34 17.77 -3.86
N VAL A 773 -7.60 18.06 -3.57
CA VAL A 773 -8.46 17.15 -2.80
C VAL A 773 -9.22 16.23 -3.76
N SER A 774 -9.31 14.96 -3.40
CA SER A 774 -10.07 13.95 -4.15
C SER A 774 -11.32 13.54 -3.39
N GLY A 775 -12.31 12.97 -4.09
CA GLY A 775 -13.51 12.38 -3.47
C GLY A 775 -14.64 13.38 -3.14
N ASN A 776 -14.46 14.66 -3.47
CA ASN A 776 -15.53 15.65 -3.47
C ASN A 776 -16.40 15.52 -4.74
N VAL A 777 -17.70 15.71 -4.57
CA VAL A 777 -18.70 15.81 -5.64
C VAL A 777 -19.20 17.25 -5.76
N THR A 778 -19.35 17.95 -4.63
CA THR A 778 -19.61 19.40 -4.59
C THR A 778 -18.32 20.21 -4.68
N THR A 779 -18.44 21.48 -5.10
CA THR A 779 -17.31 22.40 -5.21
C THR A 779 -16.69 22.68 -3.84
N VAL A 780 -15.38 22.48 -3.73
CA VAL A 780 -14.66 22.62 -2.47
C VAL A 780 -14.21 24.07 -2.24
N THR A 781 -14.28 24.48 -0.99
CA THR A 781 -13.64 25.71 -0.49
C THR A 781 -12.50 25.35 0.47
N TYR A 782 -11.49 26.21 0.54
CA TYR A 782 -10.30 25.98 1.35
C TYR A 782 -10.16 27.07 2.41
N THR A 783 -9.75 26.68 3.62
CA THR A 783 -9.45 27.61 4.72
C THR A 783 -8.13 27.22 5.40
N SER A 784 -7.47 28.20 6.01
CA SER A 784 -6.26 28.01 6.81
C SER A 784 -6.59 28.30 8.28
N SER A 785 -6.15 27.44 9.20
CA SER A 785 -6.39 27.64 10.64
C SER A 785 -5.57 28.78 11.24
N ASP A 786 -4.43 29.11 10.63
CA ASP A 786 -3.58 30.24 11.00
C ASP A 786 -3.18 31.06 9.77
N THR A 787 -3.80 32.24 9.64
CA THR A 787 -3.55 33.19 8.55
C THR A 787 -2.21 33.91 8.68
N ASN A 788 -1.52 33.84 9.82
CA ASN A 788 -0.16 34.36 9.94
C ASN A 788 0.87 33.42 9.30
N VAL A 789 0.51 32.15 9.09
CA VAL A 789 1.34 31.15 8.42
C VAL A 789 1.00 31.09 6.94
N ALA A 790 -0.28 30.92 6.59
CA ALA A 790 -0.72 30.96 5.19
C ALA A 790 -2.17 31.47 5.06
N THR A 791 -2.44 32.24 4.02
CA THR A 791 -3.80 32.66 3.61
C THR A 791 -4.24 31.88 2.37
N ILE A 792 -5.55 31.76 2.16
CA ILE A 792 -6.11 31.09 0.98
C ILE A 792 -7.18 31.96 0.35
N ASP A 793 -7.10 32.13 -0.97
CA ASP A 793 -8.14 32.73 -1.81
C ASP A 793 -8.47 31.75 -2.95
N GLY A 794 -9.69 31.21 -2.92
CA GLY A 794 -10.11 30.13 -3.82
C GLY A 794 -9.24 28.87 -3.66
N THR A 795 -8.41 28.59 -4.67
CA THR A 795 -7.43 27.48 -4.68
C THR A 795 -5.98 27.99 -4.58
N THR A 796 -5.78 29.28 -4.40
CA THR A 796 -4.47 29.90 -4.29
C THR A 796 -4.10 30.06 -2.82
N LEU A 797 -3.00 29.44 -2.42
CA LEU A 797 -2.40 29.51 -1.11
C LEU A 797 -1.23 30.50 -1.13
N THR A 798 -1.23 31.49 -0.23
CA THR A 798 -0.14 32.47 -0.09
C THR A 798 0.52 32.30 1.26
N LEU A 799 1.85 32.16 1.27
CA LEU A 799 2.64 32.02 2.48
C LEU A 799 2.84 33.38 3.15
N GLN A 800 2.52 33.49 4.42
CA GLN A 800 2.60 34.74 5.20
C GLN A 800 3.75 34.72 6.21
N GLY A 801 4.11 33.54 6.72
CA GLY A 801 5.16 33.40 7.72
C GLY A 801 5.52 31.94 7.99
N THR A 802 6.52 31.74 8.84
CA THR A 802 6.86 30.40 9.34
C THR A 802 5.88 29.95 10.42
N GLY A 803 5.77 28.63 10.63
CA GLY A 803 4.88 28.00 11.58
C GLY A 803 4.12 26.83 10.96
N SER A 804 3.10 26.35 11.66
CA SER A 804 2.24 25.28 11.15
C SER A 804 0.80 25.74 11.13
N THR A 805 0.11 25.46 10.03
CA THR A 805 -1.33 25.70 9.88
C THR A 805 -2.02 24.48 9.29
N THR A 806 -3.26 24.23 9.70
CA THR A 806 -4.10 23.21 9.10
C THR A 806 -4.88 23.82 7.95
N ILE A 807 -4.73 23.25 6.76
CA ILE A 807 -5.49 23.61 5.58
C ILE A 807 -6.69 22.68 5.49
N THR A 808 -7.89 23.25 5.54
CA THR A 808 -9.17 22.51 5.53
C THR A 808 -9.86 22.70 4.19
N ALA A 809 -10.04 21.62 3.44
CA ALA A 809 -10.95 21.54 2.31
C ALA A 809 -12.36 21.19 2.83
N THR A 810 -13.35 22.00 2.49
CA THR A 810 -14.76 21.77 2.82
C THR A 810 -15.55 21.63 1.52
N ALA A 811 -16.09 20.44 1.28
CA ALA A 811 -17.15 20.20 0.30
C ALA A 811 -18.49 20.40 1.02
N PRO A 812 -19.21 21.50 0.79
CA PRO A 812 -20.47 21.78 1.47
C PRO A 812 -21.54 20.76 1.07
N ALA A 813 -22.54 20.60 1.93
CA ALA A 813 -23.75 19.86 1.57
C ALA A 813 -24.41 20.48 0.33
N GLY A 814 -24.96 19.65 -0.55
CA GLY A 814 -25.59 20.15 -1.78
C GLY A 814 -26.13 19.06 -2.69
N THR A 815 -26.91 19.46 -3.69
CA THR A 815 -27.50 18.56 -4.67
C THR A 815 -26.71 18.61 -5.98
N VAL A 816 -26.21 17.45 -6.44
CA VAL A 816 -25.54 17.30 -7.74
C VAL A 816 -26.24 16.18 -8.50
N ASN A 817 -26.67 16.45 -9.73
CA ASN A 817 -27.41 15.48 -10.56
C ASN A 817 -28.64 14.86 -9.85
N GLY A 818 -29.34 15.64 -9.02
CA GLY A 818 -30.51 15.17 -8.27
C GLY A 818 -30.20 14.25 -7.07
N ILE A 819 -28.93 14.05 -6.73
CA ILE A 819 -28.51 13.34 -5.52
C ILE A 819 -28.06 14.37 -4.48
N GLU A 820 -28.61 14.29 -3.28
CA GLU A 820 -28.23 15.13 -2.15
C GLU A 820 -26.98 14.54 -1.48
N TYR A 821 -26.00 15.38 -1.19
CA TYR A 821 -24.73 14.99 -0.57
C TYR A 821 -24.53 15.70 0.77
N LYS A 822 -23.93 15.00 1.74
CA LYS A 822 -23.55 15.56 3.04
C LYS A 822 -22.33 16.46 2.89
N GLU A 823 -22.19 17.42 3.80
CA GLU A 823 -20.93 18.15 3.96
C GLU A 823 -19.82 17.17 4.33
N ALA A 824 -18.65 17.39 3.78
CA ALA A 824 -17.46 16.63 4.09
C ALA A 824 -16.24 17.53 4.14
N VAL A 825 -15.33 17.20 5.04
CA VAL A 825 -14.09 17.95 5.24
C VAL A 825 -12.89 17.02 5.13
N ALA A 826 -11.80 17.53 4.57
CA ALA A 826 -10.49 16.94 4.70
C ALA A 826 -9.50 18.02 5.14
N THR A 827 -8.47 17.59 5.87
CA THR A 827 -7.44 18.50 6.37
C THR A 827 -6.05 17.95 6.04
N TYR A 828 -5.11 18.84 5.75
CA TYR A 828 -3.68 18.51 5.83
C TYR A 828 -2.95 19.57 6.66
N THR A 829 -1.81 19.20 7.22
CA THR A 829 -0.95 20.12 7.97
C THR A 829 0.06 20.74 7.01
N LEU A 830 0.01 22.05 6.80
CA LEU A 830 1.08 22.81 6.14
C LEU A 830 2.08 23.28 7.21
N ARG A 831 3.35 22.96 7.01
CA ARG A 831 4.46 23.42 7.86
C ARG A 831 5.39 24.27 7.01
N ILE A 832 5.60 25.50 7.45
CA ILE A 832 6.50 26.45 6.82
C ILE A 832 7.64 26.71 7.79
N SER A 833 8.84 26.31 7.43
CA SER A 833 10.03 26.52 8.26
C SER A 833 11.02 27.43 7.56
N THR A 834 11.90 28.06 8.31
CA THR A 834 13.17 28.55 7.73
C THR A 834 14.18 27.41 7.69
N PRO A 835 15.19 27.44 6.80
CA PRO A 835 16.28 26.48 6.82
C PRO A 835 16.88 26.40 8.24
N ALA A 836 16.83 25.23 8.88
CA ALA A 836 17.39 25.09 10.21
C ALA A 836 18.93 25.08 10.13
N PRO A 837 19.64 25.60 11.14
CA PRO A 837 21.10 25.55 11.17
C PRO A 837 21.60 24.10 11.01
N GLY A 838 22.55 23.87 10.10
CA GLY A 838 23.10 22.54 9.85
C GLY A 838 22.27 21.63 8.92
N GLY A 839 21.28 22.18 8.21
CA GLY A 839 20.55 21.48 7.15
C GLY A 839 19.52 20.46 7.66
N PHE A 840 18.81 20.79 8.73
CA PHE A 840 17.68 20.00 9.24
C PHE A 840 16.34 20.62 8.83
N GLU A 841 15.33 19.77 8.64
CA GLU A 841 13.94 20.14 8.40
C GLU A 841 13.17 20.19 9.72
N ASP A 842 12.40 21.24 9.98
CA ASP A 842 11.56 21.32 11.17
C ASP A 842 10.26 20.49 10.98
N LEU A 843 10.14 19.41 11.74
CA LEU A 843 8.98 18.53 11.78
C LEU A 843 7.99 18.95 12.88
N GLY A 844 8.14 20.11 13.51
CA GLY A 844 7.19 20.70 14.46
C GLY A 844 7.09 19.96 15.79
N THR A 845 6.01 20.24 16.52
CA THR A 845 5.76 19.69 17.86
C THR A 845 4.77 18.52 17.81
N PHE A 846 5.10 17.42 18.48
CA PHE A 846 4.28 16.22 18.58
C PHE A 846 3.78 16.00 20.00
N ASN A 847 2.45 15.98 20.17
CA ASN A 847 1.83 15.63 21.44
C ASN A 847 1.76 14.12 21.64
N LEU A 848 2.41 13.62 22.68
CA LEU A 848 2.50 12.20 23.00
C LEU A 848 1.28 11.68 23.77
N GLU A 849 0.41 12.56 24.28
CA GLU A 849 -0.81 12.18 24.99
C GLU A 849 -1.84 11.58 24.02
N ASN A 850 -2.32 10.38 24.34
CA ASN A 850 -3.51 9.82 23.69
C ASN A 850 -4.70 10.81 23.81
N ALA A 851 -5.51 10.96 22.77
CA ALA A 851 -6.65 11.88 22.77
C ALA A 851 -7.58 11.72 23.98
N LYS A 852 -7.90 10.47 24.37
CA LYS A 852 -8.78 10.20 25.53
C LYS A 852 -8.10 10.50 26.86
N VAL A 853 -6.80 10.22 26.96
CA VAL A 853 -5.99 10.61 28.14
C VAL A 853 -5.93 12.13 28.26
N LYS A 854 -5.72 12.83 27.14
CA LYS A 854 -5.69 14.29 27.10
C LYS A 854 -7.02 14.91 27.53
N GLU A 855 -8.15 14.45 26.98
CA GLU A 855 -9.49 14.89 27.39
C GLU A 855 -9.72 14.72 28.91
N TYR A 856 -9.34 13.57 29.44
CA TYR A 856 -9.43 13.30 30.88
C TYR A 856 -8.52 14.22 31.70
N LEU A 857 -7.25 14.38 31.31
CA LEU A 857 -6.29 15.25 32.00
C LEU A 857 -6.72 16.72 31.97
N ASP A 858 -7.21 17.22 30.83
CA ASP A 858 -7.72 18.60 30.69
C ASP A 858 -8.85 18.88 31.67
N ARG A 859 -9.74 17.90 31.89
CA ARG A 859 -10.83 18.04 32.85
C ARG A 859 -10.39 17.82 34.29
N ALA A 860 -9.63 16.76 34.55
CA ALA A 860 -9.16 16.39 35.88
C ALA A 860 -8.28 17.47 36.52
N VAL A 861 -7.39 18.11 35.75
CA VAL A 861 -6.55 19.19 36.25
C VAL A 861 -7.37 20.39 36.73
N ASN A 862 -8.55 20.63 36.17
CA ASN A 862 -9.41 21.75 36.56
C ASN A 862 -10.41 21.38 37.65
N GLU A 863 -10.95 20.16 37.63
CA GLU A 863 -12.01 19.74 38.55
C GLU A 863 -11.47 19.10 39.83
N TYR A 864 -10.28 18.48 39.80
CA TYR A 864 -9.72 17.81 40.97
C TYR A 864 -8.89 18.75 41.84
N THR A 865 -9.07 18.59 43.14
CA THR A 865 -8.26 19.19 44.21
C THR A 865 -7.77 18.08 45.14
N ASP A 866 -6.88 18.44 46.07
CA ASP A 866 -6.41 17.52 47.11
C ASP A 866 -7.50 17.12 48.12
N SER A 867 -8.65 17.82 48.12
CA SER A 867 -9.71 17.64 49.12
C SER A 867 -10.98 16.98 48.58
N ASN A 868 -11.26 17.06 47.28
CA ASN A 868 -12.53 16.61 46.70
C ASN A 868 -12.52 15.16 46.20
N LEU A 869 -12.03 14.24 47.03
CA LEU A 869 -11.90 12.82 46.68
C LEU A 869 -13.24 12.07 46.57
N SER A 870 -14.37 12.66 46.92
CA SER A 870 -15.69 12.00 46.87
C SER A 870 -16.25 11.82 45.45
N THR A 871 -15.67 12.50 44.46
CA THR A 871 -16.13 12.51 43.06
C THR A 871 -15.05 11.96 42.13
N THR A 872 -15.49 11.31 41.06
CA THR A 872 -14.64 10.82 39.97
C THR A 872 -15.25 11.18 38.62
N ILE A 873 -14.42 11.47 37.64
CA ILE A 873 -14.82 11.69 36.25
C ILE A 873 -14.29 10.61 35.30
N VAL A 874 -13.42 9.70 35.77
CA VAL A 874 -12.69 8.78 34.89
C VAL A 874 -13.62 7.87 34.08
N SER A 875 -14.75 7.47 34.66
CA SER A 875 -15.71 6.57 34.03
C SER A 875 -16.27 7.10 32.70
N SER A 876 -16.38 8.42 32.52
CA SER A 876 -16.84 8.99 31.24
C SER A 876 -15.78 8.96 30.13
N PHE A 877 -14.52 8.71 30.47
CA PHE A 877 -13.39 8.69 29.52
C PHE A 877 -12.86 7.28 29.28
N ALA A 878 -12.96 6.40 30.27
CA ALA A 878 -12.42 5.05 30.23
C ALA A 878 -13.41 3.98 29.75
N SER A 879 -14.70 4.31 29.58
CA SER A 879 -15.78 3.35 29.29
C SER A 879 -15.59 2.49 28.02
N GLY A 880 -14.78 2.96 27.07
CA GLY A 880 -14.45 2.23 25.85
C GLY A 880 -13.22 1.32 25.95
N ALA A 881 -12.45 1.37 27.04
CA ALA A 881 -11.22 0.60 27.16
C ALA A 881 -11.51 -0.91 27.21
N SER A 882 -10.73 -1.68 26.46
CA SER A 882 -10.86 -3.14 26.38
C SER A 882 -9.54 -3.78 25.99
N SER A 883 -9.52 -5.11 25.88
CA SER A 883 -8.32 -5.81 25.44
C SER A 883 -7.91 -5.53 24.00
N THR A 884 -8.87 -5.11 23.18
CA THR A 884 -8.67 -4.74 21.76
C THR A 884 -8.71 -3.23 21.56
N ASN A 885 -9.24 -2.46 22.51
CA ASN A 885 -9.29 -1.00 22.47
C ASN A 885 -8.54 -0.39 23.66
N ARG A 886 -7.23 -0.19 23.49
CA ARG A 886 -6.34 0.25 24.56
C ARG A 886 -6.19 1.77 24.54
N LEU A 887 -6.81 2.44 25.51
CA LEU A 887 -6.78 3.91 25.61
C LEU A 887 -5.51 4.42 26.30
N ASP A 888 -4.72 3.54 26.89
CA ASP A 888 -3.45 3.82 27.56
C ASP A 888 -2.22 3.79 26.63
N VAL A 889 -2.42 3.58 25.32
CA VAL A 889 -1.33 3.63 24.32
C VAL A 889 -1.06 5.09 23.92
N PRO A 890 0.18 5.59 24.05
CA PRO A 890 0.54 6.96 23.67
C PRO A 890 0.43 7.20 22.16
N ASN A 891 0.29 8.47 21.78
CA ASN A 891 0.45 8.87 20.38
C ASN A 891 1.92 8.69 19.96
N PRO A 892 2.19 8.15 18.75
CA PRO A 892 3.55 8.13 18.22
C PRO A 892 3.98 9.50 17.71
N VAL A 893 5.29 9.68 17.59
CA VAL A 893 5.87 10.63 16.64
C VAL A 893 5.96 9.93 15.29
N THR A 894 5.12 10.34 14.34
CA THR A 894 5.18 9.83 12.96
C THR A 894 6.22 10.62 12.20
N ILE A 895 7.36 9.98 11.88
CA ILE A 895 8.40 10.54 11.03
C ILE A 895 8.02 10.20 9.59
N GLU A 896 7.65 11.22 8.81
CA GLU A 896 7.28 11.08 7.38
C GLU A 896 8.39 11.70 6.53
N TRP A 897 8.98 10.92 5.61
CA TRP A 897 10.06 11.37 4.73
C TRP A 897 9.65 11.44 3.24
N GLY A 898 8.39 11.13 2.91
CA GLY A 898 7.75 11.44 1.61
C GLY A 898 8.19 10.60 0.41
N THR A 899 9.44 10.15 0.38
CA THR A 899 10.02 9.31 -0.69
C THR A 899 9.96 7.84 -0.30
N GLN A 900 9.59 6.94 -1.21
CA GLN A 900 9.63 5.51 -0.94
C GLN A 900 11.07 5.04 -0.76
N SER A 901 11.35 4.36 0.36
CA SER A 901 12.68 3.79 0.59
C SER A 901 12.97 2.69 -0.43
N SER A 902 14.16 2.75 -1.03
CA SER A 902 14.67 1.77 -2.00
C SER A 902 15.12 0.45 -1.34
N GLY A 903 15.06 0.39 -0.01
CA GLY A 903 15.37 -0.76 0.83
C GLY A 903 14.86 -0.56 2.26
N THR A 904 15.44 -1.28 3.21
CA THR A 904 15.18 -1.03 4.63
C THR A 904 15.70 0.35 5.00
N ALA A 905 14.82 1.24 5.45
CA ALA A 905 15.23 2.54 5.97
C ALA A 905 15.52 2.43 7.47
N THR A 906 16.62 3.01 7.92
CA THR A 906 16.96 3.16 9.34
C THR A 906 16.54 4.55 9.80
N ILE A 907 15.73 4.60 10.84
CA ILE A 907 15.31 5.83 11.51
C ILE A 907 16.08 5.92 12.82
N THR A 908 16.89 6.96 12.95
CA THR A 908 17.66 7.23 14.16
C THR A 908 17.21 8.55 14.77
N ILE A 909 16.91 8.55 16.07
CA ILE A 909 16.56 9.74 16.85
C ILE A 909 17.71 10.08 17.78
N PHE A 910 18.11 11.34 17.81
CA PHE A 910 19.21 11.89 18.58
C PHE A 910 18.69 12.97 19.54
N SER A 911 19.35 13.08 20.68
CA SER A 911 19.07 14.16 21.65
C SER A 911 19.87 15.44 21.40
N ASP A 912 20.76 15.44 20.40
CA ASP A 912 21.61 16.59 20.06
C ASP A 912 21.73 16.80 18.55
N GLN A 913 21.95 18.05 18.17
CA GLN A 913 22.08 18.49 16.78
C GLN A 913 23.32 17.92 16.07
N ALA A 914 24.36 17.54 16.81
CA ALA A 914 25.59 17.01 16.24
C ALA A 914 25.48 15.51 15.89
N LEU A 915 24.30 14.90 16.10
CA LEU A 915 24.01 13.50 15.80
C LEU A 915 24.95 12.53 16.55
N LYS A 916 25.29 12.85 17.81
CA LYS A 916 26.23 12.05 18.61
C LYS A 916 25.58 11.18 19.67
N ASN A 917 24.44 11.60 20.20
CA ASN A 917 23.74 10.93 21.29
C ASN A 917 22.45 10.31 20.77
N GLU A 918 22.60 9.11 20.20
CA GLU A 918 21.49 8.26 19.78
C GLU A 918 20.59 7.92 20.98
N VAL A 919 19.30 8.17 20.80
CA VAL A 919 18.24 7.89 21.77
C VAL A 919 17.45 6.68 21.31
N TRP A 920 17.17 6.60 20.01
CA TRP A 920 16.31 5.56 19.44
C TRP A 920 16.78 5.17 18.05
N VAL A 921 16.73 3.87 17.75
CA VAL A 921 17.02 3.34 16.42
C VAL A 921 15.97 2.30 16.07
N GLN A 922 15.35 2.46 14.91
CA GLN A 922 14.38 1.53 14.35
C GLN A 922 14.56 1.39 12.85
N THR A 923 14.05 0.31 12.27
CA THR A 923 14.04 0.05 10.84
C THR A 923 12.61 0.05 10.29
N ALA A 924 12.43 0.55 9.08
CA ALA A 924 11.19 0.47 8.32
C ALA A 924 11.38 -0.44 7.10
N THR A 925 10.33 -1.17 6.73
CA THR A 925 10.34 -2.08 5.58
C THR A 925 10.48 -1.32 4.26
N SER A 926 10.99 -2.01 3.22
CA SER A 926 11.07 -1.46 1.86
C SER A 926 9.73 -0.90 1.36
N GLY A 927 9.77 0.24 0.67
CA GLY A 927 8.59 0.96 0.18
C GLY A 927 7.88 1.83 1.22
N SER A 928 8.40 1.93 2.44
CA SER A 928 7.82 2.82 3.46
C SER A 928 8.13 4.28 3.16
N THR A 929 7.19 5.17 3.48
CA THR A 929 7.33 6.64 3.40
C THR A 929 7.23 7.31 4.77
N SER A 930 6.93 6.53 5.81
CA SER A 930 6.82 6.99 7.19
C SER A 930 7.02 5.85 8.19
N ALA A 931 7.35 6.20 9.44
CA ALA A 931 7.42 5.26 10.55
C ALA A 931 7.01 5.93 11.88
N ALA A 932 6.34 5.17 12.74
CA ALA A 932 5.89 5.62 14.05
C ALA A 932 6.94 5.32 15.12
N VAL A 933 7.44 6.35 15.79
CA VAL A 933 8.36 6.27 16.93
C VAL A 933 7.56 6.46 18.22
N PHE A 934 7.73 5.57 19.20
CA PHE A 934 7.03 5.64 20.48
C PHE A 934 8.02 5.92 21.62
N ASN A 935 7.47 6.18 22.81
CA ASN A 935 8.21 6.20 24.08
C ASN A 935 9.21 7.34 24.26
N LEU A 936 9.23 8.36 23.40
CA LEU A 936 10.07 9.55 23.60
C LEU A 936 9.68 10.31 24.87
N ILE A 937 10.58 11.15 25.38
CA ILE A 937 10.34 11.94 26.60
C ILE A 937 9.59 13.22 26.21
N PRO A 938 8.46 13.57 26.87
CA PRO A 938 7.79 14.85 26.66
C PRO A 938 8.65 16.06 27.04
N GLY A 939 8.44 17.19 26.36
CA GLY A 939 9.13 18.46 26.64
C GLY A 939 10.60 18.47 26.19
N LYS A 940 10.93 17.71 25.14
CA LYS A 940 12.30 17.60 24.60
C LYS A 940 12.33 17.93 23.11
N THR A 941 13.44 18.51 22.69
CA THR A 941 13.79 18.65 21.27
C THR A 941 14.64 17.45 20.88
N TYR A 942 14.30 16.84 19.76
CA TYR A 942 15.01 15.71 19.16
C TYR A 942 15.39 16.03 17.72
N TYR A 943 16.44 15.37 17.26
CA TYR A 943 16.88 15.39 15.87
C TYR A 943 16.70 13.98 15.32
N CYS A 944 16.34 13.83 14.05
CA CYS A 944 16.21 12.52 13.44
C CYS A 944 16.88 12.44 12.08
N THR A 945 17.29 11.24 11.75
CA THR A 945 17.70 10.88 10.40
C THR A 945 16.86 9.71 9.93
N VAL A 946 16.53 9.71 8.64
CA VAL A 946 16.02 8.54 7.94
C VAL A 946 17.01 8.25 6.82
N GLU A 947 17.61 7.08 6.86
CA GLU A 947 18.68 6.68 5.95
C GLU A 947 18.32 5.35 5.32
N ASP A 948 18.36 5.26 3.99
CA ASP A 948 18.37 3.97 3.30
C ASP A 948 19.70 3.78 2.57
N ASN A 949 19.78 2.77 1.70
CA ASN A 949 20.99 2.48 0.93
C ASN A 949 21.39 3.60 -0.04
N THR A 950 20.57 4.66 -0.20
CA THR A 950 20.82 5.85 -1.02
C THR A 950 21.26 7.07 -0.20
N GLY A 951 21.38 6.93 1.13
CA GLY A 951 21.77 7.99 2.06
C GLY A 951 20.57 8.56 2.80
N TYR A 952 20.69 9.82 3.24
CA TYR A 952 19.64 10.50 4.00
C TYR A 952 18.41 10.75 3.12
N LEU A 953 17.32 10.05 3.42
CA LEU A 953 15.97 10.37 2.96
C LEU A 953 15.39 11.57 3.72
N LEU A 954 15.78 11.76 4.98
CA LEU A 954 15.36 12.87 5.82
C LEU A 954 16.41 13.20 6.89
N LYS A 955 16.61 14.49 7.15
CA LYS A 955 17.23 15.01 8.38
C LYS A 955 16.25 15.98 9.02
N GLY A 956 15.65 15.60 10.13
CA GLY A 956 14.62 16.38 10.80
C GLY A 956 15.00 16.86 12.20
N VAL A 957 14.30 17.88 12.68
CA VAL A 957 14.26 18.31 14.08
C VAL A 957 12.81 18.40 14.51
N PHE A 958 12.48 18.00 15.74
CA PHE A 958 11.11 18.08 16.24
C PHE A 958 11.08 18.22 17.75
N GLU A 959 9.96 18.71 18.26
CA GLU A 959 9.71 18.80 19.69
C GLU A 959 8.63 17.82 20.12
N THR A 960 8.70 17.34 21.35
CA THR A 960 7.67 16.51 21.96
C THR A 960 6.98 17.26 23.09
N GLU A 961 5.70 17.01 23.30
CA GLU A 961 4.94 17.55 24.42
C GLU A 961 4.02 16.50 25.06
N GLY A 962 3.54 16.79 26.26
CA GLY A 962 2.65 15.92 27.04
C GLY A 962 2.90 16.02 28.54
N ARG A 963 1.85 15.88 29.34
CA ARG A 963 1.90 15.97 30.82
C ARG A 963 2.23 14.64 31.48
N ARG A 964 1.92 13.52 30.83
CA ARG A 964 2.14 12.16 31.34
C ARG A 964 2.79 11.31 30.25
N ARG A 965 3.86 10.58 30.59
CA ARG A 965 4.58 9.72 29.64
C ARG A 965 4.06 8.29 29.75
N MET A 966 2.98 8.02 29.03
CA MET A 966 2.49 6.66 28.81
C MET A 966 3.47 5.90 27.91
N MET A 967 3.64 4.60 28.16
CA MET A 967 4.64 3.78 27.48
C MET A 967 3.96 2.66 26.68
N LYS A 968 4.41 2.50 25.44
CA LYS A 968 4.08 1.35 24.59
C LYS A 968 5.20 0.32 24.66
N VAL A 969 4.93 -0.78 25.35
CA VAL A 969 5.81 -1.95 25.42
C VAL A 969 5.11 -3.10 24.69
N GLY A 970 5.74 -3.67 23.66
CA GLY A 970 5.18 -4.75 22.82
C GLY A 970 4.52 -4.30 21.50
N GLN A 971 4.25 -5.27 20.62
CA GLN A 971 3.99 -5.00 19.19
C GLN A 971 2.64 -5.48 18.62
N GLU A 972 1.97 -6.46 19.22
CA GLU A 972 0.85 -7.16 18.55
C GLU A 972 -0.52 -6.52 18.79
N ALA A 973 -1.39 -6.52 17.77
CA ALA A 973 -2.79 -6.07 17.84
C ALA A 973 -3.65 -6.80 18.90
N ASN A 974 -3.17 -7.90 19.50
CA ASN A 974 -3.80 -8.64 20.61
C ASN A 974 -3.08 -8.47 21.97
N MET A 975 -2.42 -7.32 22.16
CA MET A 975 -1.68 -6.75 23.32
C MET A 975 -1.98 -7.33 24.73
N ASN A 976 -1.25 -8.37 25.18
CA ASN A 976 -1.45 -9.02 26.49
C ASN A 976 -0.34 -8.78 27.53
N ARG A 977 0.68 -7.96 27.24
CA ARG A 977 1.96 -8.00 27.98
C ARG A 977 2.50 -6.58 28.14
N ALA A 978 2.94 -6.21 29.35
CA ALA A 978 3.43 -4.85 29.71
C ALA A 978 2.43 -3.67 29.45
N ASN A 979 1.14 -3.92 29.60
CA ASN A 979 0.05 -2.94 29.62
C ASN A 979 0.05 -2.04 30.86
N ASN A 980 -0.77 -0.97 30.83
CA ASN A 980 -0.84 0.02 31.90
C ASN A 980 0.54 0.61 32.25
N CYS A 981 1.43 0.67 31.26
CA CYS A 981 2.82 1.03 31.44
C CYS A 981 3.01 2.54 31.30
N ARG A 982 3.68 3.17 32.26
CA ARG A 982 4.01 4.59 32.22
C ARG A 982 5.20 4.92 33.09
N ASP A 983 5.90 5.98 32.69
CA ASP A 983 6.94 6.66 33.47
C ASP A 983 6.25 7.67 34.40
N LEU A 984 6.63 7.68 35.68
CA LEU A 984 6.15 8.67 36.65
C LEU A 984 6.90 10.01 36.54
N GLY A 985 7.91 10.09 35.68
CA GLY A 985 8.63 11.32 35.37
C GLY A 985 7.74 12.46 34.88
N GLY A 986 8.19 13.70 35.11
CA GLY A 986 7.52 14.94 34.74
C GLY A 986 6.51 15.47 35.77
N MET A 987 6.13 14.67 36.77
CA MET A 987 5.22 15.09 37.83
C MET A 987 5.88 16.12 38.75
N VAL A 988 5.18 17.22 39.02
CA VAL A 988 5.65 18.31 39.87
C VAL A 988 5.35 18.00 41.34
N THR A 989 6.35 18.17 42.20
CA THR A 989 6.24 18.01 43.65
C THR A 989 5.85 19.34 44.30
N ALA A 990 5.37 19.29 45.55
CA ALA A 990 4.90 20.48 46.27
C ALA A 990 5.97 21.55 46.47
N ASP A 991 7.26 21.18 46.44
CA ASP A 991 8.41 22.08 46.52
C ASP A 991 8.89 22.61 45.15
N GLY A 992 8.19 22.27 44.06
CA GLY A 992 8.46 22.75 42.70
C GLY A 992 9.49 21.94 41.91
N ARG A 993 10.10 20.91 42.51
CA ARG A 993 10.93 19.92 41.78
C ARG A 993 10.06 19.05 40.87
N LYS A 994 10.68 18.31 39.96
CA LYS A 994 10.00 17.33 39.10
C LYS A 994 10.58 15.94 39.30
N ILE A 995 9.75 14.91 39.22
CA ILE A 995 10.26 13.54 39.06
C ILE A 995 11.02 13.47 37.73
N LYS A 996 12.28 13.02 37.76
CA LYS A 996 13.08 12.78 36.57
C LYS A 996 12.46 11.66 35.73
N PHE A 997 12.41 11.87 34.42
CA PHE A 997 12.10 10.78 33.49
C PHE A 997 13.15 9.66 33.56
N ASN A 998 12.77 8.45 33.16
CA ASN A 998 13.62 7.24 33.18
C ASN A 998 14.08 6.79 34.58
N MET A 999 13.37 7.14 35.65
CA MET A 999 13.71 6.71 37.02
C MET A 999 12.68 5.76 37.64
N ILE A 1000 11.38 5.95 37.39
CA ILE A 1000 10.33 5.15 38.04
C ILE A 1000 9.24 4.81 37.03
N PHE A 1001 9.12 3.53 36.70
CA PHE A 1001 8.10 3.00 35.80
C PHE A 1001 7.15 2.09 36.55
N ARG A 1002 5.88 2.13 36.16
CA ARG A 1002 4.85 1.21 36.65
C ARG A 1002 4.16 0.48 35.51
N GLY A 1003 3.66 -0.73 35.74
CA GLY A 1003 2.89 -1.47 34.74
C GLY A 1003 2.38 -2.83 35.19
N THR A 1004 1.94 -3.65 34.25
CA THR A 1004 1.54 -5.05 34.46
C THR A 1004 2.74 -6.00 34.55
N ASN A 1005 2.47 -7.26 34.89
CA ASN A 1005 3.50 -8.29 34.97
C ASN A 1005 4.27 -8.49 33.66
N LEU A 1006 5.52 -8.92 33.83
CA LEU A 1006 6.44 -9.23 32.75
C LEU A 1006 6.59 -10.75 32.50
N ASP A 1007 5.76 -11.61 33.10
CA ASP A 1007 5.93 -13.09 33.08
C ASP A 1007 5.98 -13.71 31.68
N SER A 1008 5.53 -12.96 30.69
CA SER A 1008 5.39 -13.41 29.31
C SER A 1008 6.29 -12.65 28.33
N THR A 1009 7.22 -11.82 28.83
CA THR A 1009 8.17 -11.03 28.04
C THR A 1009 9.47 -11.78 27.70
N SER A 1010 9.66 -13.01 28.20
CA SER A 1010 10.86 -13.81 27.92
C SER A 1010 10.95 -14.22 26.44
N GLY A 1011 11.96 -13.70 25.73
CA GLY A 1011 12.35 -14.17 24.39
C GLY A 1011 11.43 -13.75 23.24
N LYS A 1012 10.68 -12.64 23.38
CA LYS A 1012 9.82 -12.12 22.31
C LYS A 1012 10.45 -10.92 21.60
N SER A 1013 10.64 -11.07 20.29
CA SER A 1013 11.19 -10.01 19.44
C SER A 1013 10.16 -8.91 19.19
N ILE A 1014 10.62 -7.66 19.22
CA ILE A 1014 9.87 -6.52 18.70
C ILE A 1014 10.41 -6.28 17.29
N SER A 1015 9.59 -6.55 16.26
CA SER A 1015 9.99 -6.27 14.88
C SER A 1015 10.26 -4.76 14.71
N ASN A 1016 11.09 -4.36 13.76
CA ASN A 1016 11.45 -2.96 13.49
C ASN A 1016 12.40 -2.30 14.51
N TYR A 1017 12.75 -2.91 15.64
CA TYR A 1017 13.74 -2.35 16.57
C TYR A 1017 15.12 -2.91 16.28
N VAL A 1018 16.16 -2.08 16.42
CA VAL A 1018 17.56 -2.53 16.27
C VAL A 1018 18.08 -3.10 17.60
N SER A 1019 18.95 -4.11 17.51
CA SER A 1019 19.65 -4.67 18.67
C SER A 1019 20.41 -3.57 19.43
N PRO A 1020 20.38 -3.53 20.79
CA PRO A 1020 19.87 -4.56 21.70
C PRO A 1020 18.41 -4.37 22.14
N ASN A 1021 17.65 -3.48 21.49
CA ASN A 1021 16.27 -3.12 21.86
C ASN A 1021 15.21 -3.93 21.11
N ASN A 1022 15.62 -4.91 20.31
CA ASN A 1022 14.73 -5.75 19.50
C ASN A 1022 13.94 -6.80 20.28
N SER A 1023 13.86 -6.67 21.60
CA SER A 1023 13.04 -7.48 22.50
C SER A 1023 12.38 -6.60 23.57
N GLU A 1024 11.27 -7.05 24.14
CA GLU A 1024 10.59 -6.33 25.24
C GLU A 1024 11.51 -6.12 26.46
N GLN A 1025 12.32 -7.14 26.78
CA GLN A 1025 13.32 -7.07 27.84
C GLN A 1025 14.45 -6.08 27.49
N GLY A 1026 14.89 -6.05 26.23
CA GLY A 1026 15.88 -5.10 25.73
C GLY A 1026 15.38 -3.65 25.80
N LEU A 1027 14.13 -3.40 25.38
CA LEU A 1027 13.49 -2.09 25.51
C LEU A 1027 13.44 -1.63 26.99
N LEU A 1028 13.04 -2.52 27.90
CA LEU A 1028 12.98 -2.21 29.33
C LEU A 1028 14.38 -1.96 29.92
N ALA A 1029 15.33 -2.88 29.71
CA ALA A 1029 16.65 -2.81 30.34
C ALA A 1029 17.56 -1.72 29.74
N ASN A 1030 17.59 -1.60 28.42
CA ASN A 1030 18.57 -0.77 27.72
C ASN A 1030 18.04 0.64 27.40
N TYR A 1031 16.81 0.75 26.89
CA TYR A 1031 16.22 2.06 26.56
C TYR A 1031 15.57 2.73 27.77
N MET A 1032 14.73 2.01 28.51
CA MET A 1032 14.07 2.54 29.71
C MET A 1032 14.98 2.52 30.95
N ASN A 1033 16.22 1.99 30.83
CA ASN A 1033 17.20 1.92 31.91
C ASN A 1033 16.68 1.16 33.16
N VAL A 1034 15.77 0.21 32.99
CA VAL A 1034 15.25 -0.62 34.08
C VAL A 1034 16.39 -1.50 34.62
N GLY A 1035 16.77 -1.27 35.87
CA GLY A 1035 17.73 -2.09 36.59
C GLY A 1035 17.11 -2.87 37.74
N TYR A 1036 15.87 -2.55 38.13
CA TYR A 1036 15.16 -3.21 39.22
C TYR A 1036 13.74 -3.57 38.79
N ASP A 1037 13.45 -4.87 38.80
CA ASP A 1037 12.12 -5.44 38.56
C ASP A 1037 11.46 -5.75 39.91
N ILE A 1038 10.54 -4.89 40.32
CA ILE A 1038 9.86 -4.94 41.62
C ILE A 1038 8.47 -5.57 41.42
N ASP A 1039 8.41 -6.90 41.58
CA ASP A 1039 7.16 -7.65 41.51
C ASP A 1039 6.43 -7.62 42.85
N LEU A 1040 5.31 -6.91 42.91
CA LEU A 1040 4.50 -6.80 44.11
C LEU A 1040 3.67 -8.06 44.40
N ARG A 1041 3.74 -9.12 43.58
CA ARG A 1041 2.91 -10.31 43.76
C ARG A 1041 3.52 -11.32 44.72
N ALA A 1042 2.66 -12.11 45.33
CA ALA A 1042 3.04 -13.35 45.98
C ALA A 1042 3.45 -14.40 44.92
N GLY A 1043 4.68 -14.91 44.99
CA GLY A 1043 5.15 -15.97 44.08
C GLY A 1043 5.36 -15.51 42.63
N GLY A 1044 5.76 -14.24 42.43
CA GLY A 1044 6.09 -13.69 41.12
C GLY A 1044 7.20 -14.44 40.38
N THR A 1045 7.20 -14.35 39.05
CA THR A 1045 8.23 -14.97 38.19
C THR A 1045 9.26 -13.92 37.81
N LYS A 1046 10.55 -14.25 37.92
CA LYS A 1046 11.63 -13.39 37.41
C LYS A 1046 11.54 -13.33 35.89
N ALA A 1047 11.18 -12.16 35.35
CA ALA A 1047 10.95 -12.01 33.93
C ALA A 1047 12.24 -11.90 33.11
N PHE A 1048 13.26 -11.22 33.61
CA PHE A 1048 14.53 -10.99 32.90
C PHE A 1048 15.43 -12.23 32.93
N THR A 1049 15.95 -12.63 31.76
CA THR A 1049 16.95 -13.71 31.63
C THR A 1049 18.30 -13.27 32.20
N ASN A 1050 19.26 -14.20 32.32
CA ASN A 1050 20.61 -13.90 32.83
C ASN A 1050 21.42 -12.96 31.92
N ASP A 1051 20.93 -12.67 30.72
CA ASP A 1051 21.57 -11.78 29.75
C ASP A 1051 21.43 -10.30 30.12
N TYR A 1052 20.53 -9.97 31.06
CA TYR A 1052 20.30 -8.61 31.53
C TYR A 1052 20.67 -8.44 33.01
N SER A 1053 21.32 -7.32 33.34
CA SER A 1053 21.72 -6.95 34.70
C SER A 1053 20.56 -6.31 35.49
N VAL A 1054 19.41 -6.98 35.54
CA VAL A 1054 18.21 -6.53 36.26
C VAL A 1054 18.05 -7.28 37.57
N VAL A 1055 18.00 -6.54 38.67
CA VAL A 1055 17.77 -7.04 40.02
C VAL A 1055 16.28 -7.33 40.20
N TYR A 1056 15.94 -8.55 40.60
CA TYR A 1056 14.56 -8.95 40.85
C TYR A 1056 14.23 -8.82 42.34
N VAL A 1057 13.16 -8.09 42.67
CA VAL A 1057 12.66 -7.87 44.03
C VAL A 1057 11.22 -8.35 44.12
N CYS A 1058 10.97 -9.38 44.94
CA CYS A 1058 9.61 -9.89 45.16
C CYS A 1058 9.02 -9.32 46.46
N GLY A 1059 8.04 -8.42 46.34
CA GLY A 1059 7.41 -7.73 47.46
C GLY A 1059 6.36 -8.56 48.20
N ASN A 1060 5.76 -9.56 47.56
CA ASN A 1060 4.77 -10.48 48.17
C ASN A 1060 3.56 -9.76 48.82
N MET A 1061 3.01 -8.76 48.13
CA MET A 1061 1.93 -7.88 48.60
C MET A 1061 0.54 -8.45 48.26
N ASN A 1062 -0.40 -8.21 49.16
CA ASN A 1062 -1.81 -8.62 49.22
C ASN A 1062 -2.79 -7.47 48.86
N ALA A 1063 -2.59 -6.76 47.75
CA ALA A 1063 -3.56 -5.85 47.10
C ALA A 1063 -4.54 -5.09 48.02
N SER A 1064 -4.06 -4.59 49.16
CA SER A 1064 -4.88 -3.98 50.21
C SER A 1064 -4.02 -3.17 51.16
N VAL A 1065 -4.65 -2.28 51.93
CA VAL A 1065 -3.96 -1.49 52.97
C VAL A 1065 -3.25 -2.37 54.01
N SER A 1066 -3.65 -3.64 54.16
CA SER A 1066 -2.95 -4.58 55.05
C SER A 1066 -1.48 -4.80 54.65
N ASP A 1067 -1.11 -4.50 53.40
CA ASP A 1067 0.28 -4.52 52.91
C ASP A 1067 1.19 -3.54 53.64
N CYS A 1068 0.64 -2.44 54.15
CA CYS A 1068 1.38 -1.49 54.98
C CYS A 1068 1.48 -1.89 56.45
N THR A 1069 0.76 -2.94 56.87
CA THR A 1069 0.85 -3.45 58.25
C THR A 1069 1.87 -4.58 58.38
N ASP A 1070 2.30 -5.19 57.27
CA ASP A 1070 3.42 -6.14 57.23
C ASP A 1070 4.74 -5.41 56.99
N ALA A 1071 5.34 -4.92 58.08
CA ALA A 1071 6.57 -4.14 58.03
C ALA A 1071 7.74 -4.88 57.38
N ALA A 1072 7.78 -6.22 57.40
CA ALA A 1072 8.87 -6.98 56.79
C ALA A 1072 8.83 -6.89 55.25
N LYS A 1073 7.65 -7.08 54.67
CA LYS A 1073 7.44 -6.97 53.22
C LYS A 1073 7.61 -5.54 52.71
N ALA A 1074 7.10 -4.57 53.47
CA ALA A 1074 7.22 -3.15 53.16
C ALA A 1074 8.69 -2.70 53.09
N ARG A 1075 9.53 -3.13 54.05
CA ARG A 1075 10.98 -2.86 54.07
C ARG A 1075 11.70 -3.34 52.81
N VAL A 1076 11.50 -4.61 52.43
CA VAL A 1076 12.16 -5.20 51.26
C VAL A 1076 11.78 -4.46 49.97
N THR A 1077 10.49 -4.16 49.83
CA THR A 1077 9.96 -3.50 48.63
C THR A 1077 10.47 -2.06 48.52
N LEU A 1078 10.42 -1.29 49.61
CA LEU A 1078 10.96 0.07 49.66
C LEU A 1078 12.46 0.11 49.39
N GLN A 1079 13.23 -0.81 49.98
CA GLN A 1079 14.67 -0.87 49.74
C GLN A 1079 14.98 -1.06 48.26
N GLY A 1080 14.20 -1.85 47.52
CA GLY A 1080 14.35 -2.00 46.07
C GLY A 1080 14.25 -0.69 45.29
N PHE A 1081 13.34 0.21 45.67
CA PHE A 1081 13.25 1.55 45.06
C PHE A 1081 14.45 2.43 45.39
N PHE A 1082 14.92 2.37 46.64
CA PHE A 1082 16.04 3.18 47.11
C PHE A 1082 17.36 2.72 46.48
N ASP A 1083 17.56 1.41 46.36
CA ASP A 1083 18.72 0.80 45.71
C ASP A 1083 18.73 1.11 44.20
N ALA A 1084 17.57 1.10 43.55
CA ALA A 1084 17.43 1.51 42.14
C ALA A 1084 17.89 2.96 41.95
N ALA A 1085 17.32 3.88 42.74
CA ALA A 1085 17.66 5.29 42.68
C ALA A 1085 19.15 5.54 42.99
N ALA A 1086 19.71 4.89 44.01
CA ALA A 1086 21.13 5.00 44.37
C ALA A 1086 22.06 4.47 43.28
N ALA A 1087 21.63 3.47 42.50
CA ALA A 1087 22.36 2.93 41.37
C ALA A 1087 22.21 3.76 40.07
N GLY A 1088 21.40 4.83 40.06
CA GLY A 1088 21.06 5.56 38.84
C GLY A 1088 20.29 4.70 37.84
N LYS A 1089 19.53 3.71 38.33
CA LYS A 1089 18.75 2.76 37.54
C LYS A 1089 17.27 2.96 37.79
N ALA A 1090 16.47 2.66 36.76
CA ALA A 1090 15.02 2.76 36.89
C ALA A 1090 14.45 1.56 37.65
N SER A 1091 13.47 1.83 38.52
CA SER A 1091 12.62 0.80 39.10
C SER A 1091 11.40 0.58 38.20
N TYR A 1092 11.15 -0.65 37.78
CA TYR A 1092 9.89 -1.07 37.18
C TYR A 1092 9.09 -1.86 38.22
N PHE A 1093 7.98 -1.30 38.71
CA PHE A 1093 7.17 -1.96 39.72
C PHE A 1093 5.80 -2.35 39.18
N HIS A 1094 5.39 -3.57 39.47
CA HIS A 1094 4.21 -4.14 38.83
C HIS A 1094 3.44 -5.12 39.73
N CYS A 1095 2.24 -5.45 39.27
CA CYS A 1095 1.48 -6.57 39.80
C CYS A 1095 0.89 -7.39 38.66
N ALA A 1096 -0.20 -8.11 38.86
CA ALA A 1096 -0.76 -8.97 37.81
C ALA A 1096 -1.26 -8.17 36.60
N ILE A 1097 -1.90 -7.01 36.81
CA ILE A 1097 -2.43 -6.16 35.73
C ILE A 1097 -1.97 -4.70 35.84
N GLY A 1098 -1.06 -4.41 36.77
CA GLY A 1098 -0.57 -3.06 37.03
C GLY A 1098 -1.56 -2.11 37.72
N SER A 1099 -2.63 -2.66 38.29
CA SER A 1099 -3.75 -1.88 38.83
C SER A 1099 -3.69 -1.74 40.35
N ASP A 1100 -4.19 -2.72 41.11
CA ASP A 1100 -4.49 -2.58 42.53
C ASP A 1100 -3.25 -2.34 43.41
N ARG A 1101 -2.32 -3.31 43.45
CA ARG A 1101 -1.06 -3.21 44.21
C ARG A 1101 -0.17 -2.10 43.70
N THR A 1102 -0.04 -2.02 42.38
CA THR A 1102 0.78 -1.01 41.70
C THR A 1102 0.24 0.39 41.94
N GLY A 1103 -1.08 0.58 41.94
CA GLY A 1103 -1.71 1.87 42.19
C GLY A 1103 -1.53 2.34 43.63
N PHE A 1104 -1.65 1.43 44.58
CA PHE A 1104 -1.38 1.73 45.98
C PHE A 1104 0.10 2.09 46.23
N TRP A 1105 1.02 1.29 45.69
CA TRP A 1105 2.46 1.57 45.81
C TRP A 1105 2.89 2.81 45.02
N GLY A 1106 2.19 3.14 43.93
CA GLY A 1106 2.29 4.42 43.23
C GLY A 1106 1.98 5.58 44.16
N LEU A 1107 0.82 5.55 44.84
CA LEU A 1107 0.44 6.57 45.83
C LEU A 1107 1.51 6.72 46.93
N LEU A 1108 2.08 5.62 47.44
CA LEU A 1108 3.14 5.67 48.45
C LEU A 1108 4.39 6.37 47.90
N ILE A 1109 4.92 5.92 46.76
CA ILE A 1109 6.16 6.47 46.20
C ILE A 1109 5.98 7.92 45.76
N GLU A 1110 4.89 8.25 45.06
CA GLU A 1110 4.55 9.62 44.66
C GLU A 1110 4.37 10.54 45.87
N GLY A 1111 3.65 10.07 46.90
CA GLY A 1111 3.49 10.79 48.17
C GLY A 1111 4.82 11.01 48.88
N LEU A 1112 5.70 10.01 48.93
CA LEU A 1112 7.05 10.13 49.48
C LEU A 1112 7.89 11.15 48.68
N LEU A 1113 7.67 11.31 47.39
CA LEU A 1113 8.33 12.31 46.57
C LEU A 1113 7.73 13.71 46.72
N GLY A 1114 6.54 13.83 47.32
CA GLY A 1114 5.86 15.10 47.54
C GLY A 1114 4.91 15.50 46.42
N VAL A 1115 4.44 14.55 45.62
CA VAL A 1115 3.36 14.76 44.66
C VAL A 1115 2.04 15.05 45.39
N SER A 1116 1.22 15.96 44.83
CA SER A 1116 -0.09 16.32 45.37
C SER A 1116 -1.08 15.13 45.37
N ILE A 1117 -2.04 15.09 46.30
CA ILE A 1117 -3.08 14.05 46.34
C ILE A 1117 -3.86 14.04 45.02
N LYS A 1118 -4.13 15.22 44.46
CA LYS A 1118 -4.72 15.42 43.14
C LYS A 1118 -3.94 14.63 42.07
N ASP A 1119 -2.65 14.88 41.94
CA ASP A 1119 -1.83 14.27 40.88
C ASP A 1119 -1.60 12.78 41.09
N CYS A 1120 -1.49 12.31 42.34
CA CYS A 1120 -1.45 10.86 42.64
C CYS A 1120 -2.77 10.18 42.24
N SER A 1121 -3.90 10.83 42.49
CA SER A 1121 -5.21 10.29 42.11
C SER A 1121 -5.41 10.25 40.60
N ILE A 1122 -4.86 11.22 39.87
CA ILE A 1122 -4.88 11.23 38.41
C ILE A 1122 -4.07 10.04 37.87
N ASP A 1123 -2.86 9.79 38.37
CA ASP A 1123 -2.05 8.63 37.97
C ASP A 1123 -2.74 7.29 38.28
N TYR A 1124 -3.39 7.21 39.45
CA TYR A 1124 -4.18 6.03 39.83
C TYR A 1124 -5.31 5.76 38.83
N GLU A 1125 -6.13 6.76 38.53
CA GLU A 1125 -7.29 6.63 37.65
C GLU A 1125 -6.92 6.32 36.18
N LEU A 1126 -5.74 6.74 35.71
CA LEU A 1126 -5.21 6.36 34.39
C LEU A 1126 -5.10 4.84 34.19
N THR A 1127 -5.10 4.07 35.28
CA THR A 1127 -5.21 2.61 35.24
C THR A 1127 -6.45 2.11 34.50
N SER A 1128 -7.55 2.87 34.54
CA SER A 1128 -8.82 2.50 33.90
C SER A 1128 -8.76 2.50 32.37
N PHE A 1129 -7.72 3.09 31.77
CA PHE A 1129 -7.54 3.19 30.32
C PHE A 1129 -6.94 1.90 29.69
N ALA A 1130 -6.56 0.92 30.51
CA ALA A 1130 -5.88 -0.30 30.08
C ALA A 1130 -6.79 -1.54 29.94
N ARG A 1131 -6.28 -2.56 29.22
CA ARG A 1131 -6.85 -3.86 28.76
C ARG A 1131 -8.02 -4.51 29.55
N ASN A 1132 -8.07 -4.42 30.87
CA ASN A 1132 -8.87 -5.32 31.72
C ASN A 1132 -9.94 -4.58 32.56
N VAL A 1133 -10.80 -3.80 31.91
CA VAL A 1133 -11.95 -3.13 32.57
C VAL A 1133 -13.03 -4.13 33.01
N THR A 1134 -12.87 -5.44 32.76
CA THR A 1134 -13.72 -6.49 33.35
C THR A 1134 -13.70 -6.50 34.89
N SER A 1135 -12.70 -5.85 35.50
CA SER A 1135 -12.61 -5.64 36.96
C SER A 1135 -13.17 -4.28 37.44
N GLY A 1136 -13.81 -3.50 36.57
CA GLY A 1136 -14.38 -2.18 36.85
C GLY A 1136 -13.36 -1.04 36.85
N ASP A 1137 -13.85 0.20 36.69
CA ASP A 1137 -13.02 1.40 36.73
C ASP A 1137 -12.27 1.54 38.06
N ARG A 1138 -11.04 2.04 37.99
CA ARG A 1138 -10.27 2.46 39.17
C ARG A 1138 -10.52 3.93 39.39
N THR A 1139 -11.40 4.21 40.34
CA THR A 1139 -11.85 5.56 40.67
C THR A 1139 -11.18 6.06 41.95
N ARG A 1140 -10.92 7.36 42.03
CA ARG A 1140 -10.28 7.99 43.20
C ARG A 1140 -11.17 7.99 44.45
N ASN A 1141 -12.48 7.84 44.26
CA ASN A 1141 -13.48 7.94 45.33
C ASN A 1141 -13.91 6.59 45.92
N SER A 1142 -13.34 5.48 45.47
CA SER A 1142 -13.64 4.16 46.01
C SER A 1142 -12.45 3.21 45.89
N GLY A 1143 -12.46 2.16 46.71
CA GLY A 1143 -11.43 1.12 46.68
C GLY A 1143 -10.07 1.59 47.20
N LEU A 1144 -9.01 0.97 46.68
CA LEU A 1144 -7.67 0.99 47.28
C LEU A 1144 -7.03 2.38 47.39
N PHE A 1145 -7.36 3.30 46.48
CA PHE A 1145 -6.84 4.66 46.57
C PHE A 1145 -7.43 5.38 47.80
N SER A 1146 -8.76 5.34 47.96
CA SER A 1146 -9.45 5.94 49.10
C SER A 1146 -9.05 5.31 50.44
N ASP A 1147 -8.84 3.99 50.46
CA ASP A 1147 -8.35 3.27 51.63
C ASP A 1147 -6.90 3.66 51.97
N GLY A 1148 -6.05 3.85 50.96
CA GLY A 1148 -4.67 4.28 51.14
C GLY A 1148 -4.53 5.70 51.66
N ILE A 1149 -5.35 6.64 51.15
CA ILE A 1149 -5.44 7.99 51.73
C ILE A 1149 -5.90 7.92 53.19
N SER A 1150 -6.89 7.09 53.49
CA SER A 1150 -7.37 6.90 54.87
C SER A 1150 -6.31 6.29 55.79
N PHE A 1151 -5.42 5.46 55.24
CA PHE A 1151 -4.28 4.91 55.96
C PHE A 1151 -3.23 5.99 56.27
N PHE A 1152 -2.77 6.73 55.27
CA PHE A 1152 -1.75 7.76 55.47
C PHE A 1152 -2.26 8.94 56.32
N ASN A 1153 -3.56 9.24 56.28
CA ASN A 1153 -4.16 10.24 57.16
C ASN A 1153 -4.09 9.91 58.66
N LYS A 1154 -3.78 8.66 59.03
CA LYS A 1154 -3.55 8.26 60.43
C LYS A 1154 -2.10 8.40 60.88
N GLN A 1155 -1.18 8.69 59.95
CA GLN A 1155 0.24 8.88 60.24
C GLN A 1155 0.50 10.32 60.69
N GLU A 1156 1.64 10.57 61.32
CA GLU A 1156 2.02 11.92 61.75
C GLU A 1156 2.43 12.79 60.57
N GLY A 1157 1.93 14.03 60.51
CA GLY A 1157 2.26 14.99 59.45
C GLY A 1157 1.05 15.84 59.03
N ASN A 1158 1.30 17.00 58.45
CA ASN A 1158 0.27 17.91 57.94
C ASN A 1158 0.01 17.65 56.45
N THR A 1159 1.07 17.42 55.66
CA THR A 1159 0.97 17.12 54.23
C THR A 1159 0.95 15.61 53.96
N LEU A 1160 0.56 15.20 52.75
CA LEU A 1160 0.68 13.79 52.34
C LEU A 1160 2.13 13.31 52.44
N GLN A 1161 3.08 14.16 52.03
CA GLN A 1161 4.50 13.86 52.05
C GLN A 1161 5.00 13.55 53.46
N GLU A 1162 4.71 14.42 54.44
CA GLU A 1162 5.11 14.24 55.84
C GLU A 1162 4.50 12.96 56.44
N LYS A 1163 3.23 12.67 56.10
CA LYS A 1163 2.52 11.46 56.55
C LYS A 1163 3.15 10.18 56.00
N VAL A 1164 3.47 10.17 54.70
CA VAL A 1164 4.14 9.02 54.07
C VAL A 1164 5.57 8.87 54.60
N GLU A 1165 6.31 9.98 54.76
CA GLU A 1165 7.63 9.98 55.38
C GLU A 1165 7.60 9.39 56.80
N SER A 1166 6.65 9.81 57.63
CA SER A 1166 6.49 9.31 59.01
C SER A 1166 6.30 7.79 59.03
N TYR A 1167 5.43 7.28 58.14
CA TYR A 1167 5.26 5.84 57.96
C TYR A 1167 6.56 5.15 57.52
N VAL A 1168 7.25 5.67 56.50
CA VAL A 1168 8.50 5.09 55.97
C VAL A 1168 9.60 5.07 57.04
N LYS A 1169 9.77 6.15 57.80
CA LYS A 1169 10.73 6.22 58.92
C LYS A 1169 10.41 5.18 60.00
N GLY A 1170 9.12 4.99 60.31
CA GLY A 1170 8.63 3.99 61.25
C GLY A 1170 8.91 2.53 60.86
N LEU A 1171 9.25 2.26 59.59
CA LEU A 1171 9.66 0.92 59.13
C LEU A 1171 11.12 0.58 59.45
N SER A 1172 11.93 1.56 59.86
CA SER A 1172 13.35 1.38 60.12
C SER A 1172 13.64 0.33 61.20
N ASN A 1173 14.69 -0.46 61.01
CA ASN A 1173 15.21 -1.41 61.97
C ASN A 1173 16.72 -1.58 61.82
N SER A 1174 17.33 -2.57 62.47
CA SER A 1174 18.78 -2.80 62.39
C SER A 1174 19.31 -3.11 60.99
N GLN A 1175 18.46 -3.58 60.07
CA GLN A 1175 18.83 -3.99 58.71
C GLN A 1175 18.45 -2.96 57.64
N TYR A 1176 17.35 -2.23 57.82
CA TYR A 1176 16.83 -1.24 56.89
C TYR A 1176 16.70 0.11 57.59
N GLN A 1177 17.41 1.12 57.10
CA GLN A 1177 17.48 2.44 57.72
C GLN A 1177 16.88 3.48 56.78
N PHE A 1178 15.66 3.94 57.07
CA PHE A 1178 14.99 5.00 56.30
C PHE A 1178 15.04 6.32 57.08
N THR A 1179 16.25 6.81 57.34
CA THR A 1179 16.47 8.10 58.01
C THR A 1179 16.13 9.26 57.08
N ASP A 1180 16.04 10.48 57.64
CA ASP A 1180 15.85 11.71 56.86
C ASP A 1180 16.89 11.83 55.73
N GLU A 1181 18.15 11.53 56.02
CA GLU A 1181 19.25 11.61 55.06
C GLU A 1181 19.07 10.61 53.91
N VAL A 1182 18.60 9.41 54.20
CA VAL A 1182 18.39 8.35 53.19
C VAL A 1182 17.18 8.67 52.31
N ILE A 1183 16.10 9.21 52.89
CA ILE A 1183 14.92 9.66 52.14
C ILE A 1183 15.28 10.86 51.25
N GLU A 1184 16.04 11.83 51.75
CA GLU A 1184 16.45 12.98 50.94
C GLU A 1184 17.45 12.58 49.86
N ALA A 1185 18.35 11.62 50.12
CA ALA A 1185 19.21 11.05 49.08
C ALA A 1185 18.38 10.37 47.97
N PHE A 1186 17.35 9.60 48.34
CA PHE A 1186 16.41 9.01 47.39
C PHE A 1186 15.76 10.10 46.52
N ARG A 1187 15.22 11.16 47.14
CA ARG A 1187 14.63 12.30 46.43
C ARG A 1187 15.62 12.97 45.48
N ASN A 1188 16.82 13.28 45.93
CA ASN A 1188 17.83 13.95 45.08
C ASN A 1188 18.24 13.10 43.87
N ASN A 1189 18.22 11.78 44.01
CA ASN A 1189 18.50 10.89 42.89
C ASN A 1189 17.36 10.89 41.86
N VAL A 1190 16.10 10.97 42.29
CA VAL A 1190 14.92 10.84 41.40
C VAL A 1190 14.21 12.15 41.06
N LEU A 1191 14.52 13.26 41.71
CA LEU A 1191 13.96 14.59 41.44
C LEU A 1191 14.99 15.51 40.75
N GLU A 1192 14.53 16.39 39.86
CA GLU A 1192 15.29 17.47 39.20
C GLU A 1192 14.67 18.86 39.38
#